data_AF-A0A085ZGF9-F1
#
_entry.id   AF-A0A085ZGF9-F1
#
_cell.length_a   1.000
_cell.length_b   1.000
_cell.length_c   1.000
_cell.angle_alpha   90.00
_cell.angle_beta   90.00
_cell.angle_gamma   90.00
#
_symmetry.space_group_name_H-M   'P 1'
#
loop_
_entity.id
_entity.type
_entity.pdbx_description
1 polymer ?
#
loop_
_entity_poly.entity_id
_entity_poly.type
_entity_poly.pdbx_seq_one_letter_code
_entity_poly.pdbx_strand_id
1 'polypeptide(L)'
;MNHNKKYFKVNFNQLKNIISFQKNNLFVFCFALFLLTNLGTAQNNFPDIIKTKEGKLSFTADNLGNQIPDFSFAGYRNSEVAIPNLENKIFVSKQEEDATQKIQNAIDYISNLKADKSGFRGAVLLDKGIFKVSGTLYIRKSGVVLRGSGNTENGTILLGTGLEREALIRIMGVNDKVYKDTFEFNNAYTPLGTQKIQLKNTAKLKVADEIEISKPLTDNFIKELNMQDFGGETSWIGWKKGAWDMTWNRLVTKINGNEVTLNAPLTMSLDDVFGTSKVAVYSWPGRVEQIGIENILIKSTYNPSNLKDEEHRWQAISIENTRNAWVKQVNFKHFAGGAITVLKTSQQITVEDCIATEPISEIASFRRHTFYTEGQQTLFQRCYSEFGYHDFAVGGFGTTGPNVFIQCESHLPFENSGAIGSWATGVLFDIANIDGKALSYNNREQGGRGAGWTAGNSVIWESSASKIECYSPPTAQNWAFGVWGQFAGNGHWKDVNGHISPRSLFYAQLEARLGKLPVEPFIYDLGSEPSSSPTVEVALELTKNSVTTAKSLQEWIAEVSKQNPIDINSSKLKNANDLKVTAENKAKVSTSKIKIENGLLTFEGKLIAGKETNVAWWRGDLTDDFVNKSTPHLTRFVPGRTGNGLTDKVQETVDYLTKNNIVALEHNYGLWYDRRMDDHERVRRIDADVWPPFYEQPFARSGQDLAWDHLSKYDLTKFNDWYWSRLAQFATLAEPNGQLLINQQYFQHNILEAGAHWASSPWRSANNIKSTGFPEPPPYAGDKRIFMAEQFYDITNSDRRKLHQGFIRKSLENFRENSNVIQLTSAEYTGPIHFMEFWLDEAQKWKDETGKNGIIGLSATKDVQDAILNDAKRAKTVDLIDIRYWYYKEDGSAYAPQGGVNLAPRQHARKLKTGKETDNQVYRAVREYREKYPEKVILYSTDGSSRFGWPALMAGASMPNIPKIELAEFYSALSEMKLVDGNTFSDNLWKLENKGKSYLFYLKNDQDITIDLLNEKGTFEVFAINASTGNITKKANISGGKQVTIPQSEIKEKVLFVVKK
;
A
#
# COMPACT_ATOMS: atom_id res chain seq x y z
N MET A 1 21.37 -47.84 -33.37
CA MET A 1 21.52 -49.12 -34.10
C MET A 1 20.89 -48.99 -35.49
N ASN A 2 21.70 -49.22 -36.53
CA ASN A 2 21.43 -49.65 -37.92
C ASN A 2 20.24 -49.06 -38.71
N HIS A 3 20.48 -48.16 -39.69
CA HIS A 3 20.84 -48.41 -41.12
C HIS A 3 19.64 -48.72 -42.04
N ASN A 4 19.32 -47.85 -43.02
CA ASN A 4 19.90 -47.94 -44.37
C ASN A 4 19.39 -46.85 -45.36
N LYS A 5 20.30 -46.45 -46.25
CA LYS A 5 20.16 -45.55 -47.41
C LYS A 5 19.60 -46.29 -48.64
N LYS A 6 19.04 -45.57 -49.62
CA LYS A 6 19.55 -45.56 -51.02
C LYS A 6 18.93 -44.48 -51.93
N TYR A 7 19.82 -43.91 -52.73
CA TYR A 7 19.68 -42.91 -53.80
C TYR A 7 19.10 -43.49 -55.09
N PHE A 8 18.58 -42.63 -55.98
CA PHE A 8 18.88 -42.71 -57.43
C PHE A 8 18.88 -41.32 -58.11
N LYS A 9 19.91 -41.12 -58.93
CA LYS A 9 20.23 -40.01 -59.85
C LYS A 9 19.81 -40.41 -61.28
N VAL A 10 19.71 -39.46 -62.21
CA VAL A 10 20.15 -39.45 -63.65
C VAL A 10 19.48 -38.24 -64.35
N ASN A 11 20.20 -37.18 -64.80
CA ASN A 11 20.91 -36.94 -66.08
C ASN A 11 20.00 -36.96 -67.34
N PHE A 12 20.11 -36.15 -68.41
CA PHE A 12 20.79 -34.89 -68.80
C PHE A 12 20.33 -34.56 -70.26
N ASN A 13 20.28 -33.28 -70.65
CA ASN A 13 20.44 -32.68 -72.00
C ASN A 13 19.40 -32.75 -73.17
N GLN A 14 18.92 -31.54 -73.53
CA GLN A 14 18.97 -30.80 -74.81
C GLN A 14 18.55 -31.42 -76.17
N LEU A 15 17.63 -30.74 -76.87
CA LEU A 15 17.75 -30.42 -78.30
C LEU A 15 16.85 -29.25 -78.75
N LYS A 16 17.40 -28.40 -79.63
CA LYS A 16 16.83 -27.21 -80.30
C LYS A 16 15.88 -27.61 -81.45
N ASN A 17 14.87 -26.78 -81.76
CA ASN A 17 14.69 -26.19 -83.11
C ASN A 17 13.56 -25.14 -83.21
N ILE A 18 13.71 -24.35 -84.27
CA ILE A 18 13.14 -23.03 -84.61
C ILE A 18 11.82 -23.16 -85.37
N ILE A 19 10.84 -22.28 -85.11
CA ILE A 19 9.87 -21.77 -86.11
C ILE A 19 9.62 -20.27 -85.88
N SER A 20 9.79 -19.50 -86.96
CA SER A 20 9.49 -18.07 -87.09
C SER A 20 7.98 -17.81 -87.22
N PHE A 21 7.46 -16.70 -86.67
CA PHE A 21 6.94 -15.58 -87.47
C PHE A 21 6.49 -14.41 -86.58
N GLN A 22 6.69 -13.23 -87.16
CA GLN A 22 6.39 -11.89 -86.65
C GLN A 22 4.91 -11.69 -86.29
N LYS A 23 4.67 -10.98 -85.17
CA LYS A 23 3.80 -9.80 -85.03
C LYS A 23 3.32 -9.69 -83.58
N ASN A 24 3.87 -8.71 -82.85
CA ASN A 24 3.18 -7.85 -81.87
C ASN A 24 4.19 -7.26 -80.87
N ASN A 25 5.05 -6.35 -81.35
CA ASN A 25 5.93 -5.53 -80.51
C ASN A 25 5.21 -4.44 -79.70
N LEU A 26 3.89 -4.55 -79.51
CA LEU A 26 3.11 -3.62 -78.68
C LEU A 26 2.53 -4.27 -77.40
N PHE A 27 2.51 -5.60 -77.30
CA PHE A 27 2.00 -6.29 -76.11
C PHE A 27 3.10 -6.61 -75.07
N VAL A 28 4.36 -6.74 -75.51
CA VAL A 28 5.49 -7.06 -74.62
C VAL A 28 5.99 -5.82 -73.86
N PHE A 29 5.78 -4.61 -74.38
CA PHE A 29 6.12 -3.37 -73.67
C PHE A 29 5.13 -3.05 -72.53
N CYS A 30 3.85 -3.43 -72.67
CA CYS A 30 2.86 -3.27 -71.59
C CYS A 30 2.99 -4.34 -70.50
N PHE A 31 3.42 -5.57 -70.82
CA PHE A 31 3.68 -6.61 -69.81
C PHE A 31 4.99 -6.39 -69.05
N ALA A 32 6.01 -5.78 -69.68
CA ALA A 32 7.24 -5.37 -69.02
C ALA A 32 7.05 -4.11 -68.13
N LEU A 33 6.16 -3.18 -68.49
CA LEU A 33 5.81 -2.04 -67.62
C LEU A 33 4.91 -2.43 -66.42
N PHE A 34 4.13 -3.52 -66.53
CA PHE A 34 3.32 -4.04 -65.41
C PHE A 34 4.13 -4.90 -64.42
N LEU A 35 5.32 -5.39 -64.81
CA LEU A 35 6.23 -6.14 -63.93
C LEU A 35 7.37 -5.29 -63.33
N LEU A 36 7.53 -4.03 -63.77
CA LEU A 36 8.51 -3.07 -63.21
C LEU A 36 7.88 -2.04 -62.24
N THR A 37 6.59 -2.14 -61.93
CA THR A 37 5.92 -1.30 -60.91
C THR A 37 5.67 -2.01 -59.58
N ASN A 38 6.12 -3.27 -59.42
CA ASN A 38 6.20 -3.96 -58.14
C ASN A 38 7.67 -4.14 -57.72
N LEU A 39 8.41 -3.02 -57.63
CA LEU A 39 9.59 -2.99 -56.75
C LEU A 39 9.05 -3.15 -55.32
N GLY A 40 9.24 -4.35 -54.79
CA GLY A 40 8.65 -4.80 -53.54
C GLY A 40 8.87 -3.84 -52.39
N THR A 41 7.78 -3.22 -51.94
CA THR A 41 7.61 -3.03 -50.50
C THR A 41 7.42 -4.43 -49.93
N ALA A 42 8.50 -5.06 -49.46
CA ALA A 42 8.35 -6.10 -48.46
C ALA A 42 7.53 -5.47 -47.34
N GLN A 43 6.28 -5.91 -47.17
CA GLN A 43 5.41 -5.42 -46.12
C GLN A 43 6.04 -5.84 -44.79
N ASN A 44 6.40 -4.87 -43.94
CA ASN A 44 6.98 -5.16 -42.64
C ASN A 44 5.89 -5.81 -41.76
N ASN A 45 6.18 -7.03 -41.27
CA ASN A 45 5.24 -7.77 -40.43
C ASN A 45 5.23 -7.30 -38.97
N PHE A 46 6.17 -6.44 -38.57
CA PHE A 46 6.26 -5.85 -37.25
C PHE A 46 6.93 -4.46 -37.32
N PRO A 47 6.65 -3.56 -36.35
CA PRO A 47 7.29 -2.25 -36.28
C PRO A 47 8.80 -2.34 -36.03
N ASP A 48 9.57 -1.42 -36.61
CA ASP A 48 11.03 -1.54 -36.60
C ASP A 48 11.74 -0.18 -36.68
N ILE A 49 12.99 -0.15 -36.22
CA ILE A 49 13.93 0.98 -36.33
C ILE A 49 15.06 0.56 -37.28
N ILE A 50 15.29 1.36 -38.32
CA ILE A 50 16.29 1.11 -39.35
C ILE A 50 17.16 2.36 -39.52
N LYS A 51 18.46 2.17 -39.72
CA LYS A 51 19.38 3.26 -40.06
C LYS A 51 19.35 3.53 -41.57
N THR A 52 19.13 4.78 -41.96
CA THR A 52 19.19 5.19 -43.38
C THR A 52 20.64 5.20 -43.88
N LYS A 53 20.82 5.30 -45.20
CA LYS A 53 22.17 5.40 -45.81
C LYS A 53 22.96 6.62 -45.31
N GLU A 54 22.24 7.67 -44.90
CA GLU A 54 22.77 8.92 -44.34
C GLU A 54 23.03 8.81 -42.82
N GLY A 55 22.77 7.66 -42.21
CA GLY A 55 23.02 7.40 -40.80
C GLY A 55 21.93 7.86 -39.83
N LYS A 56 20.77 8.35 -40.32
CA LYS A 56 19.64 8.76 -39.48
C LYS A 56 18.74 7.57 -39.14
N LEU A 57 18.01 7.65 -38.03
CA LEU A 57 16.98 6.66 -37.70
C LEU A 57 15.72 6.85 -38.55
N SER A 58 15.17 5.74 -39.02
CA SER A 58 13.89 5.64 -39.73
C SER A 58 13.00 4.66 -38.99
N PHE A 59 11.75 5.05 -38.74
CA PHE A 59 10.77 4.27 -37.99
C PHE A 59 9.74 3.71 -38.97
N THR A 60 9.61 2.40 -39.05
CA THR A 60 8.67 1.74 -39.97
C THR A 60 7.45 1.22 -39.24
N ALA A 61 6.28 1.38 -39.86
CA ALA A 61 5.04 0.79 -39.38
C ALA A 61 4.86 -0.64 -39.91
N ASP A 62 4.10 -1.45 -39.16
CA ASP A 62 3.58 -2.72 -39.68
C ASP A 62 2.31 -2.54 -40.53
N ASN A 63 1.75 -3.64 -41.01
CA ASN A 63 0.54 -3.66 -41.84
C ASN A 63 -0.74 -3.16 -41.14
N LEU A 64 -0.75 -3.11 -39.80
CA LEU A 64 -1.85 -2.57 -39.01
C LEU A 64 -1.60 -1.10 -38.61
N GLY A 65 -0.49 -0.52 -39.06
CA GLY A 65 -0.08 0.84 -38.76
C GLY A 65 0.59 1.02 -37.40
N ASN A 66 0.96 -0.07 -36.72
CA ASN A 66 1.67 0.01 -35.44
C ASN A 66 3.07 0.55 -35.66
N GLN A 67 3.56 1.37 -34.73
CA GLN A 67 4.92 1.89 -34.72
C GLN A 67 5.54 1.71 -33.33
N ILE A 68 6.86 1.56 -33.23
CA ILE A 68 7.55 1.64 -31.94
C ILE A 68 7.25 3.03 -31.34
N PRO A 69 6.78 3.12 -30.07
CA PRO A 69 6.41 4.38 -29.47
C PRO A 69 7.52 5.45 -29.52
N ASP A 70 7.13 6.71 -29.66
CA ASP A 70 8.03 7.84 -29.45
C ASP A 70 8.18 8.10 -27.94
N PHE A 71 9.35 7.75 -27.41
CA PHE A 71 9.68 7.87 -25.99
C PHE A 71 10.06 9.30 -25.58
N SER A 72 10.30 10.21 -26.54
CA SER A 72 10.71 11.60 -26.29
C SER A 72 9.66 12.44 -25.54
N PHE A 73 8.45 11.92 -25.33
CA PHE A 73 7.38 12.55 -24.55
C PHE A 73 7.48 12.30 -23.03
N ALA A 74 8.50 11.58 -22.58
CA ALA A 74 8.79 11.42 -21.16
C ALA A 74 9.48 12.67 -20.58
N GLY A 75 9.34 12.85 -19.26
CA GLY A 75 9.99 13.90 -18.50
C GLY A 75 9.15 15.18 -18.32
N TYR A 76 9.70 16.08 -17.51
CA TYR A 76 9.18 17.40 -17.21
C TYR A 76 8.72 18.11 -18.49
N ARG A 77 7.43 18.47 -18.56
CA ARG A 77 6.81 19.12 -19.72
C ARG A 77 7.14 18.45 -21.06
N ASN A 78 7.06 17.12 -21.11
CA ASN A 78 7.39 16.28 -22.27
C ASN A 78 8.83 16.47 -22.78
N SER A 79 9.77 16.98 -21.98
CA SER A 79 11.12 17.36 -22.42
C SER A 79 11.15 18.43 -23.53
N GLU A 80 10.09 19.25 -23.65
CA GLU A 80 10.05 20.37 -24.62
C GLU A 80 10.80 21.60 -24.14
N VAL A 81 11.04 21.71 -22.84
CA VAL A 81 11.70 22.85 -22.20
C VAL A 81 12.68 22.39 -21.13
N ALA A 82 13.70 23.21 -20.88
CA ALA A 82 14.63 22.99 -19.78
C ALA A 82 13.92 23.07 -18.41
N ILE A 83 14.44 22.33 -17.42
CA ILE A 83 14.09 22.53 -16.01
C ILE A 83 14.50 23.97 -15.60
N PRO A 84 13.61 24.77 -15.02
CA PRO A 84 13.88 26.19 -14.76
C PRO A 84 14.78 26.38 -13.53
N ASN A 85 15.72 27.33 -13.63
CA ASN A 85 16.48 27.80 -12.46
C ASN A 85 15.74 28.98 -11.81
N LEU A 86 15.03 28.72 -10.71
CA LEU A 86 14.21 29.70 -10.01
C LEU A 86 14.99 30.53 -8.99
N GLU A 87 14.52 31.75 -8.74
CA GLU A 87 15.03 32.61 -7.67
C GLU A 87 14.69 32.04 -6.28
N ASN A 88 15.67 32.05 -5.38
CA ASN A 88 15.46 31.75 -3.97
C ASN A 88 14.63 32.87 -3.31
N LYS A 89 13.62 32.51 -2.50
CA LYS A 89 12.71 33.49 -1.87
C LYS A 89 12.76 33.47 -0.34
N ILE A 90 13.25 32.38 0.24
CA ILE A 90 13.46 32.26 1.68
C ILE A 90 14.67 31.37 1.95
N PHE A 91 15.38 31.67 3.03
CA PHE A 91 16.56 30.94 3.47
C PHE A 91 16.31 30.26 4.83
N VAL A 92 16.74 29.01 4.98
CA VAL A 92 16.71 28.28 6.24
C VAL A 92 18.16 28.03 6.68
N SER A 93 18.61 28.77 7.69
CA SER A 93 19.92 28.53 8.30
C SER A 93 19.96 27.17 9.00
N LYS A 94 21.15 26.59 9.19
CA LYS A 94 21.35 25.37 9.98
C LYS A 94 20.57 25.40 11.30
N GLN A 95 19.99 24.27 11.68
CA GLN A 95 19.29 24.06 12.95
C GLN A 95 20.06 23.02 13.79
N GLU A 96 20.18 23.23 15.10
CA GLU A 96 20.81 22.24 16.00
C GLU A 96 19.83 21.14 16.44
N GLU A 97 18.57 21.54 16.61
CA GLU A 97 17.42 20.68 16.95
C GLU A 97 16.67 20.20 15.70
N ASP A 98 15.55 19.52 15.91
CA ASP A 98 14.67 19.08 14.83
C ASP A 98 14.23 20.26 13.92
N ALA A 99 14.51 20.12 12.63
CA ALA A 99 14.25 21.11 11.60
C ALA A 99 12.92 20.92 10.86
N THR A 100 12.15 19.86 11.16
CA THR A 100 10.93 19.47 10.44
C THR A 100 9.96 20.64 10.32
N GLN A 101 9.53 21.22 11.46
CA GLN A 101 8.57 22.32 11.44
C GLN A 101 9.15 23.59 10.82
N LYS A 102 10.44 23.84 11.00
CA LYS A 102 11.11 25.03 10.45
C LYS A 102 11.12 24.99 8.93
N ILE A 103 11.51 23.85 8.35
CA ILE A 103 11.53 23.64 6.90
C ILE A 103 10.10 23.63 6.36
N GLN A 104 9.16 22.96 7.04
CA GLN A 104 7.76 22.96 6.64
C GLN A 104 7.18 24.38 6.60
N ASN A 105 7.43 25.21 7.63
CA ASN A 105 6.99 26.60 7.65
C ASN A 105 7.56 27.42 6.48
N ALA A 106 8.80 27.14 6.05
CA ALA A 106 9.39 27.79 4.89
C ALA A 106 8.71 27.35 3.58
N ILE A 107 8.42 26.06 3.43
CA ILE A 107 7.64 25.50 2.32
C ILE A 107 6.24 26.14 2.28
N ASP A 108 5.56 26.24 3.43
CA ASP A 108 4.22 26.80 3.54
C ASP A 108 4.20 28.31 3.25
N TYR A 109 5.24 29.04 3.68
CA TYR A 109 5.43 30.45 3.33
C TYR A 109 5.50 30.63 1.81
N ILE A 110 6.36 29.87 1.12
CA ILE A 110 6.45 29.92 -0.35
C ILE A 110 5.14 29.50 -1.00
N SER A 111 4.50 28.46 -0.48
CA SER A 111 3.19 27.98 -0.93
C SER A 111 2.10 29.08 -0.88
N ASN A 112 2.25 30.08 0.00
CA ASN A 112 1.31 31.20 0.13
C ASN A 112 1.67 32.44 -0.69
N LEU A 113 2.83 32.48 -1.34
CA LEU A 113 3.18 33.56 -2.28
C LEU A 113 2.37 33.47 -3.57
N LYS A 114 2.10 34.61 -4.23
CA LYS A 114 1.45 34.61 -5.54
C LYS A 114 2.37 33.93 -6.57
N ALA A 115 1.83 33.00 -7.36
CA ALA A 115 2.57 32.39 -8.45
C ALA A 115 2.83 33.40 -9.58
N ASP A 116 3.97 33.26 -10.26
CA ASP A 116 4.31 34.00 -11.46
C ASP A 116 3.52 33.52 -12.69
N LYS A 117 3.79 34.09 -13.87
CA LYS A 117 3.10 33.74 -15.12
C LYS A 117 3.35 32.30 -15.58
N SER A 118 4.43 31.68 -15.11
CA SER A 118 4.82 30.31 -15.42
C SER A 118 4.32 29.30 -14.37
N GLY A 119 3.66 29.78 -13.30
CA GLY A 119 3.11 28.98 -12.22
C GLY A 119 4.04 28.79 -11.01
N PHE A 120 5.19 29.46 -10.96
CA PHE A 120 6.16 29.32 -9.87
C PHE A 120 5.98 30.35 -8.76
N ARG A 121 6.22 29.93 -7.51
CA ARG A 121 6.17 30.76 -6.31
C ARG A 121 7.57 31.10 -5.78
N GLY A 122 8.54 30.22 -6.03
CA GLY A 122 9.95 30.41 -5.69
C GLY A 122 10.58 29.18 -5.03
N ALA A 123 11.86 29.31 -4.69
CA ALA A 123 12.60 28.25 -4.00
C ALA A 123 12.82 28.57 -2.50
N VAL A 124 12.72 27.52 -1.68
CA VAL A 124 13.26 27.47 -0.31
C VAL A 124 14.72 27.03 -0.40
N LEU A 125 15.65 27.86 0.04
CA LEU A 125 17.07 27.54 0.08
C LEU A 125 17.47 27.10 1.50
N LEU A 126 17.99 25.88 1.62
CA LEU A 126 18.59 25.36 2.84
C LEU A 126 20.11 25.64 2.84
N ASP A 127 20.63 26.10 3.98
CA ASP A 127 22.07 26.31 4.17
C ASP A 127 22.86 24.99 4.14
N LYS A 128 24.19 25.09 4.13
CA LYS A 128 25.06 23.94 4.38
C LYS A 128 24.91 23.45 5.83
N GLY A 129 25.07 22.15 6.02
CA GLY A 129 24.98 21.49 7.32
C GLY A 129 23.88 20.44 7.41
N ILE A 130 23.75 19.84 8.59
CA ILE A 130 22.81 18.75 8.87
C ILE A 130 21.52 19.32 9.45
N PHE A 131 20.40 18.96 8.83
CA PHE A 131 19.05 19.23 9.30
C PHE A 131 18.41 17.92 9.72
N LYS A 132 18.18 17.73 11.02
CA LYS A 132 17.48 16.55 11.55
C LYS A 132 15.98 16.68 11.26
N VAL A 133 15.36 15.63 10.74
CA VAL A 133 13.95 15.63 10.33
C VAL A 133 13.26 14.38 10.89
N SER A 134 12.59 14.51 12.04
CA SER A 134 11.84 13.41 12.68
C SER A 134 10.45 13.16 12.07
N GLY A 135 9.88 14.11 11.32
CA GLY A 135 8.62 13.94 10.58
C GLY A 135 8.78 13.90 9.06
N THR A 136 7.70 14.10 8.32
CA THR A 136 7.71 14.19 6.84
C THR A 136 7.55 15.63 6.39
N LEU A 137 8.34 16.04 5.40
CA LEU A 137 8.19 17.33 4.73
C LEU A 137 7.20 17.21 3.57
N TYR A 138 6.15 18.02 3.58
CA TYR A 138 5.08 17.96 2.60
C TYR A 138 5.12 19.17 1.66
N ILE A 139 5.09 18.89 0.35
CA ILE A 139 4.84 19.91 -0.69
C ILE A 139 3.48 19.61 -1.32
N ARG A 140 2.48 20.45 -1.00
CA ARG A 140 1.06 20.24 -1.34
C ARG A 140 0.48 21.32 -2.27
N LYS A 141 1.31 22.25 -2.73
CA LYS A 141 0.91 23.34 -3.62
C LYS A 141 1.88 23.45 -4.78
N SER A 142 1.32 23.79 -5.94
CA SER A 142 2.09 24.01 -7.17
C SER A 142 3.07 25.18 -7.06
N GLY A 143 4.18 25.08 -7.79
CA GLY A 143 5.14 26.16 -7.97
C GLY A 143 6.23 26.28 -6.90
N VAL A 144 6.47 25.23 -6.11
CA VAL A 144 7.39 25.25 -4.96
C VAL A 144 8.63 24.42 -5.24
N VAL A 145 9.81 24.98 -4.99
CA VAL A 145 11.09 24.26 -5.07
C VAL A 145 11.74 24.18 -3.69
N LEU A 146 12.22 23.00 -3.30
CA LEU A 146 13.07 22.79 -2.12
C LEU A 146 14.50 22.56 -2.59
N ARG A 147 15.42 23.44 -2.18
CA ARG A 147 16.78 23.49 -2.68
C ARG A 147 17.80 23.47 -1.55
N GLY A 148 18.85 22.68 -1.72
CA GLY A 148 20.03 22.70 -0.84
C GLY A 148 21.20 23.49 -1.42
N SER A 149 22.23 23.62 -0.60
CA SER A 149 23.49 24.29 -0.90
C SER A 149 24.63 23.29 -1.22
N GLY A 150 24.28 22.11 -1.73
CA GLY A 150 25.20 21.04 -2.14
C GLY A 150 24.67 19.65 -1.80
N ASN A 151 24.94 18.67 -2.66
CA ASN A 151 24.50 17.27 -2.52
C ASN A 151 25.58 16.30 -2.01
N THR A 152 26.64 16.81 -1.37
CA THR A 152 27.72 16.02 -0.77
C THR A 152 27.73 16.17 0.75
N GLU A 153 28.60 15.44 1.46
CA GLU A 153 28.73 15.54 2.93
C GLU A 153 29.13 16.96 3.40
N ASN A 154 29.73 17.79 2.53
CA ASN A 154 30.06 19.19 2.81
C ASN A 154 28.94 20.19 2.41
N GLY A 155 27.81 19.69 1.90
CA GLY A 155 26.67 20.46 1.44
C GLY A 155 25.51 20.51 2.46
N THR A 156 24.28 20.46 1.95
CA THR A 156 23.06 20.34 2.76
C THR A 156 22.73 18.87 2.95
N ILE A 157 22.60 18.46 4.22
CA ILE A 157 22.19 17.11 4.59
C ILE A 157 20.81 17.16 5.24
N LEU A 158 19.80 16.53 4.62
CA LEU A 158 18.54 16.21 5.28
C LEU A 158 18.66 14.83 5.93
N LEU A 159 18.76 14.79 7.26
CA LEU A 159 18.92 13.55 8.03
C LEU A 159 17.59 13.15 8.67
N GLY A 160 16.95 12.10 8.15
CA GLY A 160 15.75 11.52 8.72
C GLY A 160 16.04 10.73 9.99
N THR A 161 15.51 11.15 11.14
CA THR A 161 15.81 10.57 12.48
C THR A 161 14.64 9.81 13.13
N GLY A 162 13.47 9.76 12.49
CA GLY A 162 12.26 9.14 13.04
C GLY A 162 12.10 7.65 12.70
N LEU A 163 11.26 6.96 13.48
CA LEU A 163 10.88 5.55 13.30
C LEU A 163 9.71 5.34 12.32
N GLU A 164 9.14 6.44 11.82
CA GLU A 164 8.10 6.37 10.81
C GLU A 164 8.68 5.88 9.49
N ARG A 165 8.17 4.74 9.00
CA ARG A 165 8.50 4.15 7.70
C ARG A 165 7.90 4.91 6.50
N GLU A 166 7.60 6.20 6.66
CA GLU A 166 7.11 7.09 5.60
C GLU A 166 8.28 7.74 4.84
N ALA A 167 7.99 8.34 3.68
CA ALA A 167 8.98 9.10 2.92
C ALA A 167 9.41 10.37 3.68
N LEU A 168 10.69 10.74 3.58
CA LEU A 168 11.19 11.97 4.23
C LEU A 168 10.58 13.23 3.58
N ILE A 169 10.46 13.23 2.26
CA ILE A 169 9.78 14.28 1.49
C ILE A 169 8.63 13.66 0.69
N ARG A 170 7.44 14.25 0.81
CA ARG A 170 6.26 13.89 0.01
C ARG A 170 5.78 15.06 -0.83
N ILE A 171 5.80 14.88 -2.14
CA ILE A 171 5.07 15.73 -3.08
C ILE A 171 3.69 15.09 -3.24
N MET A 172 2.66 15.77 -2.73
CA MET A 172 1.34 15.16 -2.61
C MET A 172 0.23 16.18 -2.88
N GLY A 173 -0.31 16.14 -4.10
CA GLY A 173 -1.58 16.79 -4.43
C GLY A 173 -2.79 16.04 -3.86
N VAL A 174 -3.99 16.51 -4.19
CA VAL A 174 -5.26 15.88 -3.80
C VAL A 174 -5.78 15.05 -4.98
N ASN A 175 -6.21 13.82 -4.69
CA ASN A 175 -6.88 12.97 -5.69
C ASN A 175 -8.38 13.30 -5.76
N ASP A 176 -8.71 14.44 -6.35
CA ASP A 176 -10.09 14.94 -6.56
C ASP A 176 -10.47 14.96 -8.06
N LYS A 177 -9.97 13.98 -8.82
CA LYS A 177 -10.28 13.82 -10.25
C LYS A 177 -11.79 13.63 -10.44
N VAL A 178 -12.39 14.45 -11.32
CA VAL A 178 -13.80 14.40 -11.69
C VAL A 178 -13.94 14.15 -13.19
N TYR A 179 -14.63 13.07 -13.56
CA TYR A 179 -14.97 12.76 -14.94
C TYR A 179 -16.22 13.54 -15.41
N LYS A 180 -16.22 13.93 -16.69
CA LYS A 180 -17.28 14.71 -17.35
C LYS A 180 -17.89 13.91 -18.50
N ASP A 181 -17.84 14.43 -19.72
CA ASP A 181 -18.34 13.76 -20.91
C ASP A 181 -17.45 12.55 -21.28
N THR A 182 -18.10 11.50 -21.80
CA THR A 182 -17.46 10.30 -22.32
C THR A 182 -17.66 10.18 -23.82
N PHE A 183 -16.68 9.59 -24.49
CA PHE A 183 -16.65 9.41 -25.93
C PHE A 183 -16.24 7.98 -26.28
N GLU A 184 -16.78 7.50 -27.39
CA GLU A 184 -16.51 6.16 -27.92
C GLU A 184 -15.60 6.25 -29.16
N PHE A 185 -14.72 5.27 -29.29
CA PHE A 185 -13.93 5.08 -30.50
C PHE A 185 -14.84 4.73 -31.69
N ASN A 186 -14.48 5.22 -32.88
CA ASN A 186 -15.16 4.92 -34.13
C ASN A 186 -14.64 3.63 -34.79
N ASN A 187 -13.41 3.22 -34.43
CA ASN A 187 -12.73 2.08 -35.03
C ASN A 187 -12.53 1.00 -33.97
N ALA A 188 -12.63 -0.27 -34.39
CA ALA A 188 -12.35 -1.43 -33.51
C ALA A 188 -10.86 -1.61 -33.20
N TYR A 189 -9.97 -0.98 -33.99
CA TYR A 189 -8.53 -1.04 -33.81
C TYR A 189 -7.92 0.36 -33.88
N THR A 190 -7.10 0.70 -32.88
CA THR A 190 -6.25 1.89 -32.85
C THR A 190 -4.78 1.46 -32.76
N PRO A 191 -3.91 1.87 -33.70
CA PRO A 191 -2.53 1.37 -33.76
C PRO A 191 -1.65 1.83 -32.58
N LEU A 192 -0.68 0.99 -32.21
CA LEU A 192 0.41 1.33 -31.29
C LEU A 192 1.22 2.53 -31.82
N GLY A 193 1.64 3.42 -30.93
CA GLY A 193 2.50 4.56 -31.27
C GLY A 193 1.75 5.75 -31.89
N THR A 194 0.44 5.62 -32.15
CA THR A 194 -0.35 6.73 -32.71
C THR A 194 -0.55 7.87 -31.70
N GLN A 195 -0.54 9.10 -32.21
CA GLN A 195 -1.04 10.29 -31.52
C GLN A 195 -2.44 10.69 -32.01
N LYS A 196 -3.03 9.92 -32.91
CA LYS A 196 -4.32 10.21 -33.51
C LYS A 196 -5.32 9.12 -33.19
N ILE A 197 -6.47 9.52 -32.67
CA ILE A 197 -7.60 8.63 -32.39
C ILE A 197 -8.83 9.08 -33.17
N GLN A 198 -9.68 8.12 -33.52
CA GLN A 198 -10.94 8.37 -34.22
C GLN A 198 -12.10 8.14 -33.26
N LEU A 199 -12.88 9.18 -32.98
CA LEU A 199 -14.06 9.11 -32.11
C LEU A 199 -15.34 9.13 -32.94
N LYS A 200 -16.43 8.51 -32.45
CA LYS A 200 -17.72 8.56 -33.17
C LYS A 200 -18.27 9.98 -33.30
N ASN A 201 -17.97 10.82 -32.30
CA ASN A 201 -18.39 12.21 -32.23
C ASN A 201 -17.41 13.00 -31.36
N THR A 202 -17.16 14.27 -31.71
CA THR A 202 -16.29 15.20 -30.98
C THR A 202 -17.01 16.50 -30.58
N ALA A 203 -18.32 16.62 -30.81
CA ALA A 203 -19.05 17.89 -30.67
C ALA A 203 -18.95 18.57 -29.29
N LYS A 204 -18.72 17.79 -28.23
CA LYS A 204 -18.54 18.30 -26.85
C LYS A 204 -17.08 18.39 -26.40
N LEU A 205 -16.14 17.88 -27.20
CA LEU A 205 -14.71 17.88 -26.91
C LEU A 205 -14.09 19.18 -27.42
N LYS A 206 -13.12 19.73 -26.69
CA LYS A 206 -12.41 20.96 -27.03
C LYS A 206 -10.91 20.72 -27.07
N VAL A 207 -10.23 21.53 -27.88
CA VAL A 207 -8.77 21.64 -27.80
C VAL A 207 -8.40 22.13 -26.39
N ALA A 208 -7.34 21.54 -25.84
CA ALA A 208 -6.87 21.68 -24.46
C ALA A 208 -7.72 20.98 -23.37
N ASP A 209 -8.74 20.19 -23.74
CA ASP A 209 -9.36 19.29 -22.76
C ASP A 209 -8.35 18.22 -22.31
N GLU A 210 -8.32 17.97 -21.00
CA GLU A 210 -7.67 16.79 -20.44
C GLU A 210 -8.61 15.59 -20.56
N ILE A 211 -8.09 14.51 -21.13
CA ILE A 211 -8.81 13.27 -21.33
C ILE A 211 -8.05 12.10 -20.73
N GLU A 212 -8.79 11.13 -20.22
CA GLU A 212 -8.28 9.81 -19.88
C GLU A 212 -8.79 8.83 -20.93
N ILE A 213 -7.86 8.09 -21.52
CA ILE A 213 -8.16 6.95 -22.37
C ILE A 213 -7.99 5.72 -21.51
N SER A 214 -9.03 4.90 -21.36
CA SER A 214 -9.00 3.69 -20.55
C SER A 214 -9.26 2.43 -21.36
N LYS A 215 -8.50 1.37 -21.05
CA LYS A 215 -8.73 0.02 -21.56
C LYS A 215 -8.88 -0.93 -20.37
N PRO A 216 -10.03 -1.63 -20.26
CA PRO A 216 -10.29 -2.49 -19.12
C PRO A 216 -9.55 -3.82 -19.21
N LEU A 217 -9.22 -4.40 -18.04
CA LEU A 217 -8.73 -5.77 -17.96
C LEU A 217 -9.91 -6.76 -18.11
N THR A 218 -10.06 -7.35 -19.30
CA THR A 218 -11.15 -8.28 -19.64
C THR A 218 -10.73 -9.75 -19.56
N ASP A 219 -11.70 -10.66 -19.43
CA ASP A 219 -11.43 -12.11 -19.44
C ASP A 219 -10.75 -12.57 -20.74
N ASN A 220 -11.11 -11.99 -21.89
CA ASN A 220 -10.47 -12.30 -23.17
C ASN A 220 -8.98 -11.93 -23.16
N PHE A 221 -8.65 -10.74 -22.65
CA PHE A 221 -7.26 -10.28 -22.58
C PHE A 221 -6.43 -11.16 -21.63
N ILE A 222 -6.97 -11.46 -20.44
CA ILE A 222 -6.32 -12.34 -19.46
C ILE A 222 -6.09 -13.74 -20.04
N LYS A 223 -7.10 -14.29 -20.73
CA LYS A 223 -7.03 -15.62 -21.34
C LYS A 223 -5.97 -15.67 -22.44
N GLU A 224 -5.93 -14.68 -23.33
CA GLU A 224 -4.94 -14.63 -24.42
C GLU A 224 -3.50 -14.59 -23.87
N LEU A 225 -3.30 -13.86 -22.77
CA LEU A 225 -2.01 -13.79 -22.09
C LEU A 225 -1.69 -15.03 -21.23
N ASN A 226 -2.64 -15.95 -21.02
CA ASN A 226 -2.56 -17.08 -20.09
C ASN A 226 -2.31 -16.68 -18.62
N MET A 227 -2.92 -15.59 -18.15
CA MET A 227 -2.69 -15.04 -16.80
C MET A 227 -3.76 -15.44 -15.77
N GLN A 228 -4.64 -16.39 -16.09
CA GLN A 228 -5.72 -16.84 -15.19
C GLN A 228 -5.24 -17.78 -14.09
N ASP A 229 -4.16 -18.52 -14.35
CA ASP A 229 -3.56 -19.55 -13.50
C ASP A 229 -2.09 -19.74 -13.94
N PHE A 230 -1.19 -20.03 -13.01
CA PHE A 230 0.24 -20.22 -13.26
C PHE A 230 0.69 -21.66 -12.94
N GLY A 231 -0.22 -22.64 -13.05
CA GLY A 231 -0.01 -24.03 -12.67
C GLY A 231 -0.15 -24.26 -11.16
N GLY A 232 -0.22 -25.53 -10.73
CA GLY A 232 -0.18 -25.88 -9.30
C GLY A 232 -1.31 -25.29 -8.45
N GLU A 233 -2.52 -25.16 -8.99
CA GLU A 233 -3.70 -24.59 -8.30
C GLU A 233 -3.56 -23.10 -7.92
N THR A 234 -2.80 -22.33 -8.68
CA THR A 234 -2.47 -20.92 -8.37
C THR A 234 -3.45 -19.89 -8.94
N SER A 235 -4.62 -20.33 -9.42
CA SER A 235 -5.68 -19.45 -9.92
C SER A 235 -6.10 -18.36 -8.92
N TRP A 236 -5.85 -18.50 -7.61
CA TRP A 236 -6.13 -17.49 -6.60
C TRP A 236 -5.22 -16.25 -6.68
N ILE A 237 -4.02 -16.35 -7.28
CA ILE A 237 -3.15 -15.21 -7.64
C ILE A 237 -3.22 -14.83 -9.12
N GLY A 238 -3.90 -15.61 -9.95
CA GLY A 238 -4.15 -15.25 -11.35
C GLY A 238 -4.92 -13.93 -11.49
N TRP A 239 -4.66 -13.21 -12.58
CA TRP A 239 -5.31 -11.94 -12.88
C TRP A 239 -6.83 -12.09 -12.95
N LYS A 240 -7.56 -11.09 -12.45
CA LYS A 240 -9.02 -11.08 -12.40
C LYS A 240 -9.57 -9.91 -13.21
N LYS A 241 -10.70 -10.14 -13.89
CA LYS A 241 -11.43 -9.08 -14.59
C LYS A 241 -11.69 -7.89 -13.67
N GLY A 242 -11.37 -6.69 -14.15
CA GLY A 242 -11.57 -5.45 -13.41
C GLY A 242 -10.66 -5.26 -12.19
N ALA A 243 -9.61 -6.06 -12.02
CA ALA A 243 -8.65 -5.84 -10.93
C ALA A 243 -7.87 -4.52 -11.09
N TRP A 244 -7.62 -4.11 -12.33
CA TRP A 244 -7.10 -2.80 -12.71
C TRP A 244 -7.46 -2.48 -14.18
N ASP A 245 -7.34 -1.21 -14.56
CA ASP A 245 -7.44 -0.74 -15.94
C ASP A 245 -6.12 -0.09 -16.39
N MET A 246 -5.79 -0.18 -17.68
CA MET A 246 -4.73 0.62 -18.28
C MET A 246 -5.29 1.99 -18.63
N THR A 247 -4.64 3.07 -18.18
CA THR A 247 -5.15 4.44 -18.37
C THR A 247 -4.06 5.41 -18.84
N TRP A 248 -4.33 6.13 -19.92
CA TRP A 248 -3.45 7.17 -20.46
C TRP A 248 -4.07 8.55 -20.23
N ASN A 249 -3.40 9.41 -19.47
CA ASN A 249 -3.78 10.82 -19.34
C ASN A 249 -3.20 11.61 -20.51
N ARG A 250 -4.05 12.27 -21.30
CA ARG A 250 -3.65 13.01 -22.50
C ARG A 250 -4.33 14.37 -22.54
N LEU A 251 -3.71 15.28 -23.29
CA LEU A 251 -4.26 16.59 -23.63
C LEU A 251 -4.64 16.57 -25.12
N VAL A 252 -5.83 17.07 -25.43
CA VAL A 252 -6.27 17.24 -26.82
C VAL A 252 -5.55 18.43 -27.43
N THR A 253 -4.73 18.20 -28.45
CA THR A 253 -3.96 19.27 -29.13
C THR A 253 -4.62 19.76 -30.41
N LYS A 254 -5.43 18.92 -31.06
CA LYS A 254 -6.16 19.27 -32.29
C LYS A 254 -7.41 18.41 -32.46
N ILE A 255 -8.47 18.99 -33.02
CA ILE A 255 -9.69 18.29 -33.44
C ILE A 255 -9.93 18.61 -34.92
N ASN A 256 -10.11 17.56 -35.75
CA ASN A 256 -10.45 17.68 -37.16
C ASN A 256 -11.59 16.72 -37.51
N GLY A 257 -12.83 17.21 -37.47
CA GLY A 257 -14.02 16.35 -37.51
C GLY A 257 -13.98 15.36 -36.35
N ASN A 258 -13.96 14.07 -36.67
CA ASN A 258 -13.92 12.97 -35.70
C ASN A 258 -12.49 12.49 -35.33
N GLU A 259 -11.46 13.04 -35.97
CA GLU A 259 -10.05 12.78 -35.62
C GLU A 259 -9.61 13.72 -34.49
N VAL A 260 -9.06 13.14 -33.43
CA VAL A 260 -8.50 13.86 -32.28
C VAL A 260 -7.01 13.59 -32.21
N THR A 261 -6.20 14.65 -32.13
CA THR A 261 -4.75 14.55 -31.91
C THR A 261 -4.42 14.72 -30.43
N LEU A 262 -3.57 13.83 -29.92
CA LEU A 262 -3.10 13.75 -28.54
C LEU A 262 -1.74 14.42 -28.40
N ASN A 263 -1.44 14.92 -27.20
CA ASN A 263 -0.13 15.50 -26.88
C ASN A 263 1.01 14.48 -26.79
N ALA A 264 0.74 13.18 -26.71
CA ALA A 264 1.74 12.12 -26.60
C ALA A 264 1.17 10.81 -27.19
N PRO A 265 2.02 9.91 -27.73
CA PRO A 265 1.57 8.68 -28.37
C PRO A 265 0.97 7.69 -27.36
N LEU A 266 0.14 6.77 -27.87
CA LEU A 266 -0.30 5.60 -27.11
C LEU A 266 0.78 4.52 -27.09
N THR A 267 1.06 3.96 -25.91
CA THR A 267 2.07 2.90 -25.71
C THR A 267 1.50 1.49 -25.84
N MET A 268 0.23 1.38 -26.24
CA MET A 268 -0.43 0.12 -26.49
C MET A 268 -1.43 0.32 -27.64
N SER A 269 -1.59 -0.70 -28.49
CA SER A 269 -2.70 -0.75 -29.43
C SER A 269 -4.01 -0.93 -28.68
N LEU A 270 -5.09 -0.34 -29.19
CA LEU A 270 -6.43 -0.51 -28.63
C LEU A 270 -7.24 -1.39 -29.57
N ASP A 271 -7.34 -2.67 -29.22
CA ASP A 271 -8.12 -3.68 -29.96
C ASP A 271 -9.37 -4.09 -29.18
N ASP A 272 -10.54 -3.92 -29.78
CA ASP A 272 -11.84 -4.27 -29.20
C ASP A 272 -11.99 -5.77 -28.92
N VAL A 273 -11.22 -6.65 -29.58
CA VAL A 273 -11.19 -8.10 -29.29
C VAL A 273 -10.82 -8.36 -27.81
N PHE A 274 -9.93 -7.52 -27.26
CA PHE A 274 -9.48 -7.58 -25.87
C PHE A 274 -10.23 -6.62 -24.94
N GLY A 275 -11.30 -6.00 -25.42
CA GLY A 275 -12.15 -5.09 -24.67
C GLY A 275 -12.14 -3.66 -25.21
N THR A 276 -13.34 -3.10 -25.31
CA THR A 276 -13.56 -1.75 -25.83
C THR A 276 -12.94 -0.68 -24.94
N SER A 277 -12.19 0.21 -25.58
CA SER A 277 -11.57 1.36 -24.90
C SER A 277 -12.54 2.54 -24.83
N LYS A 278 -12.35 3.42 -23.86
CA LYS A 278 -13.20 4.61 -23.65
C LYS A 278 -12.34 5.85 -23.51
N VAL A 279 -12.93 6.99 -23.86
CA VAL A 279 -12.34 8.30 -23.60
C VAL A 279 -13.26 9.06 -22.65
N ALA A 280 -12.71 9.64 -21.60
CA ALA A 280 -13.45 10.49 -20.68
C ALA A 280 -12.71 11.81 -20.47
N VAL A 281 -13.40 12.93 -20.65
CA VAL A 281 -12.88 14.24 -20.24
C VAL A 281 -12.85 14.26 -18.73
N TYR A 282 -11.77 14.76 -18.14
CA TYR A 282 -11.68 14.95 -16.69
C TYR A 282 -11.18 16.35 -16.33
N SER A 283 -11.40 16.72 -15.08
CA SER A 283 -10.65 17.80 -14.42
C SER A 283 -10.07 17.29 -13.12
N TRP A 284 -8.86 17.72 -12.78
CA TRP A 284 -8.18 17.30 -11.56
C TRP A 284 -7.64 18.51 -10.79
N PRO A 285 -8.53 19.29 -10.13
CA PRO A 285 -8.18 20.58 -9.52
C PRO A 285 -7.07 20.50 -8.47
N GLY A 286 -7.03 19.41 -7.71
CA GLY A 286 -6.06 19.15 -6.65
C GLY A 286 -4.72 18.59 -7.12
N ARG A 287 -4.55 18.29 -8.42
CA ARG A 287 -3.27 17.82 -8.96
C ARG A 287 -2.25 18.97 -8.94
N VAL A 288 -1.14 18.76 -8.24
CA VAL A 288 -0.12 19.80 -8.11
C VAL A 288 0.89 19.71 -9.25
N GLU A 289 1.56 20.83 -9.53
CA GLU A 289 2.56 20.90 -10.60
C GLU A 289 3.66 21.92 -10.36
N GLN A 290 4.72 21.88 -11.17
CA GLN A 290 5.83 22.83 -11.09
C GLN A 290 6.57 22.75 -9.74
N ILE A 291 6.99 21.54 -9.38
CA ILE A 291 7.64 21.25 -8.09
C ILE A 291 9.04 20.66 -8.32
N GLY A 292 10.03 21.15 -7.57
CA GLY A 292 11.42 20.71 -7.67
C GLY A 292 12.02 20.34 -6.32
N ILE A 293 12.86 19.30 -6.30
CA ILE A 293 13.77 18.98 -5.19
C ILE A 293 15.18 18.95 -5.75
N GLU A 294 16.07 19.80 -5.24
CA GLU A 294 17.37 20.02 -5.89
C GLU A 294 18.55 20.15 -4.93
N ASN A 295 19.72 19.66 -5.34
CA ASN A 295 21.02 19.97 -4.74
C ASN A 295 21.16 19.63 -3.24
N ILE A 296 20.71 18.44 -2.83
CA ILE A 296 20.66 17.99 -1.42
C ILE A 296 21.24 16.56 -1.30
N LEU A 297 21.92 16.28 -0.18
CA LEU A 297 22.17 14.91 0.28
C LEU A 297 21.08 14.52 1.29
N ILE A 298 20.34 13.46 1.02
CA ILE A 298 19.30 12.94 1.92
C ILE A 298 19.79 11.64 2.55
N LYS A 299 19.71 11.53 3.89
CA LYS A 299 20.17 10.35 4.65
C LYS A 299 19.09 9.90 5.61
N SER A 300 19.01 8.58 5.86
CA SER A 300 18.32 8.04 7.03
C SER A 300 19.32 7.74 8.15
N THR A 301 18.91 7.92 9.42
CA THR A 301 19.55 7.21 10.53
C THR A 301 19.21 5.72 10.46
N TYR A 302 20.02 4.89 11.10
CA TYR A 302 19.79 3.46 11.28
C TYR A 302 20.60 2.99 12.49
N ASN A 303 20.34 1.79 12.97
CA ASN A 303 21.16 1.13 13.99
C ASN A 303 22.49 0.62 13.37
N PRO A 304 23.66 1.19 13.70
CA PRO A 304 24.93 0.78 13.11
C PRO A 304 25.34 -0.66 13.44
N SER A 305 24.76 -1.27 14.48
CA SER A 305 25.01 -2.67 14.82
C SER A 305 24.17 -3.66 14.01
N ASN A 306 23.27 -3.18 13.14
CA ASN A 306 22.39 -4.00 12.31
C ASN A 306 22.27 -3.40 10.90
N LEU A 307 23.04 -3.92 9.93
CA LEU A 307 22.96 -3.48 8.53
C LEU A 307 21.66 -3.93 7.81
N LYS A 308 20.81 -4.70 8.50
CA LYS A 308 19.47 -5.09 8.07
C LYS A 308 18.38 -4.37 8.88
N ASP A 309 18.70 -3.24 9.50
CA ASP A 309 17.72 -2.44 10.22
C ASP A 309 16.61 -1.96 9.29
N GLU A 310 15.37 -1.97 9.77
CA GLU A 310 14.19 -1.47 9.05
C GLU A 310 13.34 -0.53 9.93
N GLU A 311 13.79 -0.24 11.16
CA GLU A 311 13.18 0.72 12.10
C GLU A 311 13.70 2.14 11.86
N HIS A 312 13.64 2.57 10.60
CA HIS A 312 14.02 3.92 10.17
C HIS A 312 13.28 4.33 8.89
N ARG A 313 13.73 5.38 8.20
CA ARG A 313 13.07 5.86 6.97
C ARG A 313 13.21 4.86 5.83
N TRP A 314 12.10 4.60 5.16
CA TRP A 314 12.07 3.70 4.01
C TRP A 314 12.29 4.43 2.69
N GLN A 315 11.58 5.52 2.42
CA GLN A 315 11.71 6.26 1.16
C GLN A 315 12.32 7.63 1.42
N ALA A 316 13.16 8.13 0.50
CA ALA A 316 13.63 9.51 0.60
C ALA A 316 12.59 10.49 0.04
N ILE A 317 12.12 10.23 -1.19
CA ILE A 317 11.16 11.07 -1.90
C ILE A 317 10.02 10.20 -2.47
N SER A 318 8.77 10.59 -2.19
CA SER A 318 7.58 10.01 -2.83
C SER A 318 6.77 11.10 -3.54
N ILE A 319 6.29 10.79 -4.75
CA ILE A 319 5.59 11.73 -5.64
C ILE A 319 4.24 11.15 -6.06
N GLU A 320 3.16 11.81 -5.65
CA GLU A 320 1.77 11.39 -5.86
C GLU A 320 0.89 12.59 -6.26
N ASN A 321 -0.13 12.37 -7.10
CA ASN A 321 -1.09 13.39 -7.55
C ASN A 321 -0.40 14.64 -8.12
N THR A 322 0.65 14.42 -8.91
CA THR A 322 1.57 15.48 -9.36
C THR A 322 1.78 15.42 -10.88
N ARG A 323 1.98 16.56 -11.54
CA ARG A 323 2.52 16.61 -12.90
C ARG A 323 3.62 17.65 -13.05
N ASN A 324 4.49 17.56 -14.05
CA ASN A 324 5.52 18.57 -14.32
C ASN A 324 6.40 18.86 -13.08
N ALA A 325 7.06 17.83 -12.55
CA ALA A 325 7.96 17.98 -11.41
C ALA A 325 9.32 17.35 -11.68
N TRP A 326 10.31 17.67 -10.86
CA TRP A 326 11.66 17.15 -11.03
C TRP A 326 12.41 16.92 -9.71
N VAL A 327 13.38 16.00 -9.77
CA VAL A 327 14.41 15.79 -8.76
C VAL A 327 15.76 15.89 -9.47
N LYS A 328 16.61 16.84 -9.05
CA LYS A 328 17.84 17.17 -9.78
C LYS A 328 19.04 17.28 -8.84
N GLN A 329 20.12 16.58 -9.15
CA GLN A 329 21.37 16.64 -8.37
C GLN A 329 21.13 16.30 -6.89
N VAL A 330 20.43 15.19 -6.61
CA VAL A 330 20.14 14.73 -5.24
C VAL A 330 20.81 13.39 -4.99
N ASN A 331 21.50 13.30 -3.85
CA ASN A 331 22.17 12.08 -3.43
C ASN A 331 21.45 11.46 -2.23
N PHE A 332 21.51 10.14 -2.10
CA PHE A 332 20.72 9.37 -1.13
C PHE A 332 21.58 8.34 -0.40
N LYS A 333 21.39 8.20 0.92
CA LYS A 333 22.03 7.13 1.72
C LYS A 333 21.13 6.51 2.77
N HIS A 334 21.34 5.22 3.03
CA HIS A 334 20.79 4.43 4.15
C HIS A 334 19.28 4.19 4.15
N PHE A 335 18.56 4.45 3.06
CA PHE A 335 17.12 4.21 3.00
C PHE A 335 16.79 2.72 2.84
N ALA A 336 15.74 2.25 3.53
CA ALA A 336 15.34 0.84 3.47
C ALA A 336 14.52 0.48 2.22
N GLY A 337 13.62 1.36 1.82
CA GLY A 337 12.69 1.17 0.71
C GLY A 337 13.24 1.64 -0.64
N GLY A 338 13.84 2.83 -0.71
CA GLY A 338 14.34 3.39 -1.97
C GLY A 338 14.64 4.88 -1.92
N ALA A 339 15.24 5.40 -3.00
CA ALA A 339 15.53 6.82 -3.14
C ALA A 339 14.29 7.59 -3.60
N ILE A 340 13.70 7.18 -4.73
CA ILE A 340 12.59 7.89 -5.36
C ILE A 340 11.50 6.91 -5.79
N THR A 341 10.27 7.20 -5.34
CA THR A 341 9.06 6.49 -5.73
C THR A 341 8.08 7.45 -6.42
N VAL A 342 7.80 7.22 -7.69
CA VAL A 342 6.78 7.97 -8.47
C VAL A 342 5.53 7.11 -8.59
N LEU A 343 4.42 7.48 -7.92
CA LEU A 343 3.20 6.68 -7.87
C LEU A 343 2.28 6.91 -9.10
N LYS A 344 1.31 6.01 -9.31
CA LYS A 344 0.41 5.91 -10.47
C LYS A 344 -0.28 7.22 -10.89
N THR A 345 -0.56 8.11 -9.94
CA THR A 345 -1.22 9.40 -10.17
C THR A 345 -0.28 10.51 -10.67
N SER A 346 1.00 10.20 -10.86
CA SER A 346 2.03 11.15 -11.29
C SER A 346 2.32 11.08 -12.80
N GLN A 347 2.67 12.23 -13.40
CA GLN A 347 2.96 12.33 -14.84
C GLN A 347 4.05 13.36 -15.14
N GLN A 348 4.83 13.19 -16.21
CA GLN A 348 5.82 14.19 -16.65
C GLN A 348 6.81 14.56 -15.54
N ILE A 349 7.50 13.54 -15.02
CA ILE A 349 8.46 13.66 -13.93
C ILE A 349 9.86 13.44 -14.49
N THR A 350 10.81 14.33 -14.21
CA THR A 350 12.24 14.12 -14.51
C THR A 350 13.04 13.89 -13.23
N VAL A 351 13.79 12.81 -13.16
CA VAL A 351 14.82 12.58 -12.17
C VAL A 351 16.16 12.61 -12.89
N GLU A 352 17.05 13.52 -12.52
CA GLU A 352 18.35 13.64 -13.17
C GLU A 352 19.52 13.87 -12.21
N ASP A 353 20.67 13.32 -12.57
CA ASP A 353 21.95 13.52 -11.88
C ASP A 353 21.92 13.05 -10.41
N CYS A 354 21.37 11.87 -10.15
CA CYS A 354 21.12 11.37 -8.79
C CYS A 354 21.96 10.14 -8.45
N ILE A 355 22.49 10.08 -7.22
CA ILE A 355 23.33 8.96 -6.75
C ILE A 355 22.75 8.37 -5.46
N ALA A 356 22.47 7.07 -5.44
CA ALA A 356 22.01 6.35 -4.25
C ALA A 356 23.05 5.31 -3.81
N THR A 357 23.52 5.39 -2.56
CA THR A 357 24.54 4.48 -2.01
C THR A 357 24.19 3.99 -0.61
N GLU A 358 24.87 2.92 -0.19
CA GLU A 358 24.82 2.40 1.18
C GLU A 358 23.38 2.12 1.69
N PRO A 359 22.52 1.37 0.97
CA PRO A 359 21.18 1.05 1.45
C PRO A 359 21.22 0.15 2.70
N ILE A 360 20.31 0.39 3.66
CA ILE A 360 20.20 -0.36 4.92
C ILE A 360 18.79 -0.95 5.02
N SER A 361 18.69 -2.28 4.97
CA SER A 361 17.43 -3.05 5.10
C SER A 361 17.70 -4.55 5.04
N GLU A 362 16.69 -5.38 5.27
CA GLU A 362 16.72 -6.74 4.74
C GLU A 362 16.91 -6.73 3.22
N ILE A 363 17.62 -7.72 2.70
CA ILE A 363 17.77 -7.93 1.25
C ILE A 363 16.57 -8.77 0.79
N ALA A 364 15.47 -8.09 0.48
CA ALA A 364 14.21 -8.72 0.14
C ALA A 364 13.34 -7.81 -0.74
N SER A 365 12.38 -8.41 -1.44
CA SER A 365 11.46 -7.69 -2.33
C SER A 365 10.67 -6.60 -1.60
N PHE A 366 10.32 -5.54 -2.34
CA PHE A 366 9.75 -4.28 -1.84
C PHE A 366 10.63 -3.48 -0.85
N ARG A 367 11.88 -3.90 -0.62
CA ARG A 367 12.96 -3.02 -0.14
C ARG A 367 13.86 -2.65 -1.30
N ARG A 368 14.61 -1.56 -1.15
CA ARG A 368 15.62 -1.12 -2.12
C ARG A 368 15.12 -1.14 -3.58
N HIS A 369 13.88 -0.72 -3.78
CA HIS A 369 13.36 -0.31 -5.08
C HIS A 369 13.84 1.12 -5.29
N THR A 370 15.06 1.29 -5.81
CA THR A 370 15.82 2.54 -5.63
C THR A 370 15.22 3.69 -6.43
N PHE A 371 15.09 3.52 -7.74
CA PHE A 371 14.45 4.45 -8.67
C PHE A 371 13.23 3.76 -9.29
N TYR A 372 12.08 3.98 -8.67
CA TYR A 372 10.85 3.24 -8.94
C TYR A 372 9.74 4.14 -9.49
N THR A 373 9.01 3.66 -10.50
CA THR A 373 7.85 4.37 -11.07
C THR A 373 6.66 3.46 -11.37
N GLU A 374 5.48 3.95 -11.04
CA GLU A 374 4.16 3.53 -11.51
C GLU A 374 3.49 4.65 -12.33
N GLY A 375 4.15 5.81 -12.45
CA GLY A 375 3.65 6.96 -13.19
C GLY A 375 3.72 6.77 -14.70
N GLN A 376 3.40 7.85 -15.41
CA GLN A 376 3.44 7.89 -16.88
C GLN A 376 4.25 9.08 -17.39
N GLN A 377 4.91 8.95 -18.54
CA GLN A 377 5.77 10.01 -19.08
C GLN A 377 6.91 10.37 -18.11
N THR A 378 7.52 9.39 -17.43
CA THR A 378 8.62 9.64 -16.49
C THR A 378 9.99 9.45 -17.14
N LEU A 379 10.94 10.33 -16.83
CA LEU A 379 12.32 10.28 -17.31
C LEU A 379 13.27 10.19 -16.12
N PHE A 380 14.08 9.15 -16.06
CA PHE A 380 15.21 9.02 -15.14
C PHE A 380 16.47 9.09 -15.99
N GLN A 381 17.40 10.01 -15.72
CA GLN A 381 18.61 10.13 -16.52
C GLN A 381 19.86 10.41 -15.68
N ARG A 382 20.97 9.75 -16.02
CA ARG A 382 22.24 9.88 -15.30
C ARG A 382 22.03 9.62 -13.80
N CYS A 383 21.48 8.44 -13.51
CA CYS A 383 21.24 7.96 -12.15
C CYS A 383 22.15 6.77 -11.85
N TYR A 384 22.75 6.76 -10.66
CA TYR A 384 23.60 5.68 -10.17
C TYR A 384 23.00 5.06 -8.91
N SER A 385 23.06 3.73 -8.81
CA SER A 385 22.66 2.98 -7.62
C SER A 385 23.61 1.81 -7.33
N GLU A 386 23.76 1.44 -6.06
CA GLU A 386 24.47 0.24 -5.62
C GLU A 386 23.64 -0.62 -4.66
N PHE A 387 23.81 -1.94 -4.76
CA PHE A 387 23.25 -2.93 -3.82
C PHE A 387 21.72 -2.86 -3.64
N GLY A 388 20.99 -2.39 -4.65
CA GLY A 388 19.53 -2.39 -4.65
C GLY A 388 18.94 -3.79 -4.84
N TYR A 389 17.63 -3.92 -4.58
CA TYR A 389 16.90 -5.13 -4.94
C TYR A 389 16.46 -5.01 -6.40
N HIS A 390 15.72 -3.95 -6.71
CA HIS A 390 15.43 -3.52 -8.07
C HIS A 390 15.84 -2.04 -8.22
N ASP A 391 16.97 -1.76 -8.85
CA ASP A 391 17.51 -0.40 -8.90
C ASP A 391 16.72 0.54 -9.81
N PHE A 392 16.38 0.08 -11.01
CA PHE A 392 15.59 0.84 -11.98
C PHE A 392 14.38 0.01 -12.39
N ALA A 393 13.20 0.41 -11.91
CA ALA A 393 12.02 -0.45 -11.97
C ALA A 393 10.75 0.30 -12.38
N VAL A 394 10.00 -0.32 -13.29
CA VAL A 394 8.61 0.03 -13.58
C VAL A 394 7.71 -1.02 -12.94
N GLY A 395 6.92 -0.62 -11.94
CA GLY A 395 6.06 -1.51 -11.17
C GLY A 395 4.58 -1.22 -11.34
N GLY A 396 3.79 -1.57 -10.32
CA GLY A 396 2.35 -1.33 -10.26
C GLY A 396 1.50 -2.29 -11.10
N PHE A 397 0.25 -1.87 -11.35
CA PHE A 397 -0.75 -2.63 -12.11
C PHE A 397 -1.28 -1.77 -13.27
N GLY A 398 -1.04 -2.20 -14.50
CA GLY A 398 -1.47 -1.49 -15.71
C GLY A 398 -0.73 -0.19 -15.98
N THR A 399 0.57 -0.13 -15.66
CA THR A 399 1.38 1.09 -15.77
C THR A 399 1.63 1.48 -17.22
N THR A 400 1.24 2.68 -17.62
CA THR A 400 1.37 3.14 -19.01
C THR A 400 2.49 4.16 -19.17
N GLY A 401 3.30 4.02 -20.20
CA GLY A 401 4.40 4.93 -20.51
C GLY A 401 4.04 6.12 -21.41
N PRO A 402 5.05 6.72 -22.09
CA PRO A 402 6.45 6.27 -22.09
C PRO A 402 7.13 6.44 -20.73
N ASN A 403 7.87 5.45 -20.26
CA ASN A 403 8.70 5.55 -19.04
C ASN A 403 10.15 5.22 -19.43
N VAL A 404 11.08 6.13 -19.15
CA VAL A 404 12.41 6.14 -19.77
C VAL A 404 13.50 6.20 -18.71
N PHE A 405 14.53 5.36 -18.85
CA PHE A 405 15.77 5.36 -18.08
C PHE A 405 16.95 5.55 -19.03
N ILE A 406 17.68 6.66 -18.91
CA ILE A 406 18.79 7.03 -19.79
C ILE A 406 20.11 7.10 -19.03
N GLN A 407 21.14 6.37 -19.49
CA GLN A 407 22.47 6.41 -18.86
C GLN A 407 22.37 6.15 -17.35
N CYS A 408 21.65 5.09 -16.99
CA CYS A 408 21.46 4.65 -15.62
C CYS A 408 22.36 3.45 -15.32
N GLU A 409 23.04 3.46 -14.18
CA GLU A 409 23.99 2.41 -13.78
C GLU A 409 23.61 1.81 -12.43
N SER A 410 23.58 0.48 -12.38
CA SER A 410 23.33 -0.32 -11.18
C SER A 410 24.55 -1.18 -10.89
N HIS A 411 25.12 -1.03 -9.70
CA HIS A 411 26.27 -1.78 -9.22
C HIS A 411 25.84 -2.90 -8.26
N LEU A 412 26.06 -4.15 -8.68
CA LEU A 412 25.81 -5.37 -7.90
C LEU A 412 24.42 -5.42 -7.22
N PRO A 413 23.30 -5.26 -7.97
CA PRO A 413 21.98 -5.43 -7.41
C PRO A 413 21.70 -6.90 -7.05
N PHE A 414 20.69 -7.12 -6.22
CA PHE A 414 20.27 -8.46 -5.80
C PHE A 414 19.26 -9.09 -6.77
N GLU A 415 18.53 -8.29 -7.55
CA GLU A 415 17.56 -8.71 -8.53
C GLU A 415 17.58 -7.85 -9.80
N ASN A 416 16.77 -8.21 -10.80
CA ASN A 416 16.77 -7.57 -12.12
C ASN A 416 16.35 -6.08 -12.08
N SER A 417 16.87 -5.25 -12.99
CA SER A 417 16.19 -4.00 -13.38
C SER A 417 15.20 -4.29 -14.51
N GLY A 418 14.26 -3.38 -14.78
CA GLY A 418 13.27 -3.55 -15.85
C GLY A 418 11.82 -3.34 -15.40
N ALA A 419 10.90 -4.06 -16.02
CA ALA A 419 9.50 -4.07 -15.58
C ALA A 419 9.29 -5.22 -14.57
N ILE A 420 8.70 -4.89 -13.42
CA ILE A 420 8.53 -5.83 -12.30
C ILE A 420 7.07 -6.01 -11.86
N GLY A 421 6.17 -5.10 -12.25
CA GLY A 421 4.75 -5.13 -11.94
C GLY A 421 3.89 -5.82 -13.01
N SER A 422 2.57 -5.89 -12.81
CA SER A 422 1.65 -6.51 -13.77
C SER A 422 1.25 -5.55 -14.87
N TRP A 423 1.74 -5.87 -16.06
CA TRP A 423 1.58 -5.20 -17.35
C TRP A 423 1.91 -3.70 -17.37
N ALA A 424 3.20 -3.40 -17.57
CA ALA A 424 3.68 -2.10 -17.99
C ALA A 424 3.72 -1.98 -19.53
N THR A 425 3.52 -0.78 -20.08
CA THR A 425 3.65 -0.55 -21.53
C THR A 425 4.53 0.65 -21.87
N GLY A 426 5.33 0.56 -22.94
CA GLY A 426 6.15 1.68 -23.40
C GLY A 426 7.27 2.03 -22.43
N VAL A 427 8.08 1.04 -22.03
CA VAL A 427 9.29 1.25 -21.24
C VAL A 427 10.50 1.36 -22.18
N LEU A 428 11.40 2.30 -21.92
CA LEU A 428 12.69 2.43 -22.62
C LEU A 428 13.83 2.42 -21.61
N PHE A 429 14.73 1.45 -21.75
CA PHE A 429 16.07 1.53 -21.16
C PHE A 429 17.05 1.91 -22.28
N ASP A 430 17.76 3.01 -22.09
CA ASP A 430 18.59 3.66 -23.09
C ASP A 430 19.98 3.92 -22.47
N ILE A 431 21.03 3.23 -22.94
CA ILE A 431 22.37 3.34 -22.33
C ILE A 431 22.37 2.87 -20.86
N ALA A 432 21.58 1.86 -20.51
CA ALA A 432 21.56 1.32 -19.15
C ALA A 432 22.68 0.30 -18.95
N ASN A 433 23.31 0.31 -17.76
CA ASN A 433 24.31 -0.68 -17.37
C ASN A 433 23.92 -1.37 -16.05
N ILE A 434 23.66 -2.68 -16.09
CA ILE A 434 23.26 -3.47 -14.91
C ILE A 434 24.36 -4.51 -14.60
N ASP A 435 25.19 -4.21 -13.60
CA ASP A 435 26.34 -5.04 -13.22
C ASP A 435 25.93 -6.20 -12.29
N GLY A 436 25.93 -7.43 -12.80
CA GLY A 436 25.74 -8.65 -11.99
C GLY A 436 24.33 -9.25 -12.01
N LYS A 437 23.35 -8.59 -12.65
CA LYS A 437 21.96 -9.08 -12.79
C LYS A 437 21.37 -8.81 -14.17
N ALA A 438 20.11 -9.20 -14.34
CA ALA A 438 19.40 -9.04 -15.59
C ALA A 438 18.79 -7.63 -15.76
N LEU A 439 18.69 -7.17 -17.00
CA LEU A 439 17.72 -6.17 -17.43
C LEU A 439 16.59 -6.90 -18.15
N SER A 440 15.36 -6.79 -17.66
CA SER A 440 14.31 -7.76 -17.99
C SER A 440 12.92 -7.20 -18.30
N TYR A 441 12.35 -7.73 -19.39
CA TYR A 441 10.95 -7.67 -19.80
C TYR A 441 10.41 -9.11 -19.89
N ASN A 442 10.24 -9.77 -18.75
CA ASN A 442 9.86 -11.19 -18.67
C ASN A 442 8.40 -11.43 -18.25
N ASN A 443 8.03 -12.71 -18.21
CA ASN A 443 6.88 -13.19 -17.46
C ASN A 443 7.38 -13.69 -16.10
N ARG A 444 7.01 -13.03 -15.01
CA ARG A 444 7.38 -13.41 -13.65
C ARG A 444 6.52 -14.53 -13.07
N GLU A 445 5.52 -15.00 -13.82
CA GLU A 445 4.59 -16.04 -13.41
C GLU A 445 3.97 -15.71 -12.03
N GLN A 446 4.19 -16.57 -11.03
CA GLN A 446 3.70 -16.41 -9.67
C GLN A 446 4.46 -15.37 -8.85
N GLY A 447 5.67 -14.98 -9.26
CA GLY A 447 6.50 -13.99 -8.56
C GLY A 447 5.76 -12.66 -8.40
N GLY A 448 6.04 -11.92 -7.33
CA GLY A 448 5.31 -10.68 -7.02
C GLY A 448 3.78 -10.86 -6.83
N ARG A 449 3.34 -12.04 -6.36
CA ARG A 449 1.94 -12.43 -6.18
C ARG A 449 1.15 -12.50 -7.50
N GLY A 450 1.69 -13.25 -8.46
CA GLY A 450 1.07 -13.41 -9.78
C GLY A 450 1.32 -12.22 -10.69
N ALA A 451 2.52 -11.63 -10.64
CA ALA A 451 2.87 -10.47 -11.46
C ALA A 451 2.67 -10.77 -12.95
N GLY A 452 2.95 -12.01 -13.39
CA GLY A 452 2.72 -12.44 -14.77
C GLY A 452 3.60 -11.68 -15.77
N TRP A 453 3.06 -11.41 -16.96
CA TRP A 453 3.73 -10.59 -17.97
C TRP A 453 3.98 -9.17 -17.47
N THR A 454 5.24 -8.75 -17.43
CA THR A 454 5.61 -7.46 -16.83
C THR A 454 5.64 -6.30 -17.82
N ALA A 455 5.95 -6.53 -19.10
CA ALA A 455 6.07 -5.48 -20.10
C ALA A 455 5.53 -5.87 -21.48
N GLY A 456 4.96 -4.89 -22.18
CA GLY A 456 4.70 -4.93 -23.62
C GLY A 456 5.05 -3.61 -24.31
N ASN A 457 5.31 -3.65 -25.61
CA ASN A 457 5.62 -2.48 -26.44
C ASN A 457 6.80 -1.64 -25.92
N SER A 458 7.85 -2.31 -25.45
CA SER A 458 8.99 -1.71 -24.74
C SER A 458 10.32 -2.00 -25.44
N VAL A 459 11.31 -1.13 -25.24
CA VAL A 459 12.59 -1.14 -25.95
C VAL A 459 13.77 -1.16 -24.97
N ILE A 460 14.81 -1.93 -25.29
CA ILE A 460 16.14 -1.84 -24.71
C ILE A 460 17.09 -1.34 -25.81
N TRP A 461 17.77 -0.23 -25.58
CA TRP A 461 18.63 0.43 -26.56
C TRP A 461 20.02 0.65 -25.97
N GLU A 462 21.06 0.23 -26.69
CA GLU A 462 22.47 0.53 -26.38
C GLU A 462 22.85 0.20 -24.93
N SER A 463 22.35 -0.92 -24.39
CA SER A 463 22.42 -1.24 -22.96
C SER A 463 23.15 -2.54 -22.68
N SER A 464 23.77 -2.65 -21.50
CA SER A 464 24.53 -3.81 -21.05
C SER A 464 23.99 -4.37 -19.73
N ALA A 465 23.97 -5.69 -19.60
CA ALA A 465 23.69 -6.37 -18.33
C ALA A 465 24.33 -7.76 -18.32
N SER A 466 24.39 -8.43 -17.17
CA SER A 466 24.80 -9.85 -17.14
C SER A 466 23.86 -10.74 -17.96
N LYS A 467 22.57 -10.37 -18.02
CA LYS A 467 21.56 -10.99 -18.89
C LYS A 467 20.55 -9.94 -19.37
N ILE A 468 20.23 -9.95 -20.65
CA ILE A 468 19.12 -9.19 -21.23
C ILE A 468 17.98 -10.18 -21.51
N GLU A 469 16.82 -9.92 -20.91
CA GLU A 469 15.60 -10.69 -21.14
C GLU A 469 14.59 -9.84 -21.91
N CYS A 470 14.37 -10.13 -23.18
CA CYS A 470 13.41 -9.42 -24.03
C CYS A 470 12.40 -10.42 -24.59
N TYR A 471 11.28 -10.60 -23.89
CA TYR A 471 10.19 -11.48 -24.32
C TYR A 471 9.05 -10.66 -24.91
N SER A 472 8.48 -11.10 -26.03
CA SER A 472 7.22 -10.56 -26.55
C SER A 472 6.05 -11.37 -25.98
N PRO A 473 5.14 -10.76 -25.20
CA PRO A 473 3.91 -11.41 -24.76
C PRO A 473 2.97 -11.65 -25.95
N PRO A 474 1.96 -12.54 -25.84
CA PRO A 474 1.09 -12.91 -26.96
C PRO A 474 0.42 -11.74 -27.71
N THR A 475 0.17 -10.62 -27.04
CA THR A 475 -0.58 -9.48 -27.57
C THR A 475 0.24 -8.22 -27.81
N ALA A 476 1.56 -8.24 -27.56
CA ALA A 476 2.43 -7.06 -27.70
C ALA A 476 3.86 -7.46 -28.09
N GLN A 477 4.65 -6.48 -28.53
CA GLN A 477 6.03 -6.72 -28.97
C GLN A 477 7.03 -6.04 -28.04
N ASN A 478 8.20 -6.62 -27.85
CA ASN A 478 9.33 -5.94 -27.19
C ASN A 478 10.57 -6.01 -28.10
N TRP A 479 11.46 -5.03 -28.00
CA TRP A 479 12.64 -4.91 -28.86
C TRP A 479 13.92 -4.66 -28.05
N ALA A 480 15.05 -5.14 -28.59
CA ALA A 480 16.39 -4.89 -28.08
C ALA A 480 17.35 -4.58 -29.23
N PHE A 481 18.06 -3.45 -29.14
CA PHE A 481 18.99 -2.97 -30.16
C PHE A 481 20.34 -2.60 -29.51
N GLY A 482 21.46 -3.06 -30.07
CA GLY A 482 22.80 -2.66 -29.59
C GLY A 482 23.10 -3.12 -28.18
N VAL A 483 22.74 -4.35 -27.82
CA VAL A 483 22.76 -4.83 -26.43
C VAL A 483 23.87 -5.84 -26.16
N TRP A 484 24.35 -5.85 -24.90
CA TRP A 484 25.43 -6.72 -24.44
C TRP A 484 25.01 -7.53 -23.20
N GLY A 485 25.29 -8.84 -23.22
CA GLY A 485 24.99 -9.75 -22.10
C GLY A 485 24.73 -11.18 -22.55
N GLN A 486 24.24 -12.02 -21.65
CA GLN A 486 23.50 -13.22 -22.06
C GLN A 486 22.11 -12.83 -22.57
N PHE A 487 21.53 -13.57 -23.50
CA PHE A 487 20.26 -13.20 -24.11
C PHE A 487 19.19 -14.27 -23.88
N ALA A 488 17.98 -13.86 -23.52
CA ALA A 488 16.82 -14.74 -23.47
C ALA A 488 15.54 -14.02 -23.89
N GLY A 489 14.64 -14.75 -24.52
CA GLY A 489 13.33 -14.26 -24.93
C GLY A 489 13.11 -14.20 -26.44
N ASN A 490 11.84 -14.09 -26.80
CA ASN A 490 11.33 -14.15 -28.18
C ASN A 490 11.01 -12.76 -28.76
N GLY A 491 11.47 -11.67 -28.14
CA GLY A 491 11.36 -10.33 -28.67
C GLY A 491 12.20 -10.12 -29.94
N HIS A 492 12.18 -8.90 -30.46
CA HIS A 492 12.95 -8.53 -31.64
C HIS A 492 14.35 -8.05 -31.26
N TRP A 493 15.38 -8.63 -31.87
CA TRP A 493 16.78 -8.34 -31.56
C TRP A 493 17.51 -7.83 -32.79
N LYS A 494 18.34 -6.78 -32.62
CA LYS A 494 19.29 -6.31 -33.64
C LYS A 494 20.59 -5.85 -33.02
N ASP A 495 21.67 -6.02 -33.77
CA ASP A 495 23.00 -5.53 -33.42
C ASP A 495 23.45 -5.98 -32.01
N VAL A 496 23.14 -7.22 -31.64
CA VAL A 496 23.60 -7.82 -30.38
C VAL A 496 25.12 -7.95 -30.36
N ASN A 497 25.75 -7.66 -29.22
CA ASN A 497 27.21 -7.57 -29.07
C ASN A 497 27.87 -6.55 -30.03
N GLY A 498 27.18 -5.45 -30.32
CA GLY A 498 27.72 -4.30 -31.05
C GLY A 498 27.18 -3.00 -30.47
N HIS A 499 27.91 -1.90 -30.66
CA HIS A 499 27.42 -0.57 -30.35
C HIS A 499 26.67 0.03 -31.54
N ILE A 500 25.57 0.74 -31.28
CA ILE A 500 24.76 1.40 -32.29
C ILE A 500 24.82 2.93 -32.18
N SER A 501 24.54 3.59 -33.30
CA SER A 501 24.50 5.05 -33.39
C SER A 501 23.21 5.50 -34.08
N PRO A 502 22.48 6.50 -33.53
CA PRO A 502 22.86 7.35 -32.40
C PRO A 502 22.84 6.61 -31.06
N ARG A 503 23.65 7.09 -30.11
CA ARG A 503 23.84 6.42 -28.83
C ARG A 503 22.58 6.38 -27.97
N SER A 504 21.79 7.46 -27.98
CA SER A 504 20.50 7.52 -27.30
C SER A 504 19.34 7.54 -28.30
N LEU A 505 18.42 6.59 -28.17
CA LEU A 505 17.17 6.59 -28.91
C LEU A 505 16.27 7.76 -28.49
N PHE A 506 16.17 8.01 -27.18
CA PHE A 506 15.33 9.09 -26.65
C PHE A 506 15.72 10.44 -27.23
N TYR A 507 17.02 10.79 -27.20
CA TYR A 507 17.48 12.08 -27.71
C TYR A 507 17.39 12.18 -29.24
N ALA A 508 17.56 11.07 -29.96
CA ALA A 508 17.34 11.04 -31.40
C ALA A 508 15.87 11.28 -31.77
N GLN A 509 14.93 10.67 -31.03
CA GLN A 509 13.50 10.93 -31.19
C GLN A 509 13.15 12.38 -30.80
N LEU A 510 13.73 12.89 -29.71
CA LEU A 510 13.50 14.26 -29.24
C LEU A 510 13.98 15.30 -30.25
N GLU A 511 15.16 15.09 -30.85
CA GLU A 511 15.69 15.95 -31.90
C GLU A 511 14.85 15.86 -33.16
N ALA A 512 14.40 14.66 -33.56
CA ALA A 512 13.49 14.50 -34.70
C ALA A 512 12.16 15.23 -34.48
N ARG A 513 11.66 15.26 -33.24
CA ARG A 513 10.41 15.93 -32.87
C ARG A 513 10.53 17.45 -32.80
N LEU A 514 11.62 17.96 -32.21
CA LEU A 514 11.79 19.39 -31.92
C LEU A 514 12.69 20.14 -32.92
N GLY A 515 13.41 19.41 -33.78
CA GLY A 515 14.43 19.94 -34.69
C GLY A 515 15.74 20.31 -33.98
N LYS A 516 15.67 21.09 -32.89
CA LYS A 516 16.81 21.41 -32.03
C LYS A 516 16.50 21.02 -30.59
N LEU A 517 17.45 20.36 -29.94
CA LEU A 517 17.31 19.97 -28.53
C LEU A 517 17.23 21.21 -27.62
N PRO A 518 16.32 21.22 -26.62
CA PRO A 518 16.13 22.37 -25.72
C PRO A 518 17.21 22.46 -24.64
N VAL A 519 17.94 21.36 -24.39
CA VAL A 519 19.05 21.26 -23.45
C VAL A 519 20.15 20.38 -24.04
N GLU A 520 21.38 20.55 -23.55
CA GLU A 520 22.46 19.62 -23.85
C GLU A 520 22.17 18.26 -23.19
N PRO A 521 22.27 17.14 -23.93
CA PRO A 521 21.95 15.80 -23.38
C PRO A 521 22.86 15.33 -22.25
N PHE A 522 24.08 15.87 -22.16
CA PHE A 522 25.15 15.42 -21.26
C PHE A 522 25.35 13.89 -21.27
N ILE A 523 25.18 13.25 -22.42
CA ILE A 523 25.44 11.81 -22.57
C ILE A 523 26.96 11.61 -22.55
N TYR A 524 27.45 10.79 -21.62
CA TYR A 524 28.87 10.44 -21.55
C TYR A 524 29.34 9.83 -22.88
N ASP A 525 30.30 10.50 -23.54
CA ASP A 525 30.88 10.04 -24.80
C ASP A 525 31.97 8.99 -24.53
N LEU A 526 31.85 7.82 -25.18
CA LEU A 526 32.86 6.75 -25.10
C LEU A 526 33.87 6.86 -26.25
N GLY A 527 33.73 7.85 -27.14
CA GLY A 527 34.48 7.94 -28.38
C GLY A 527 33.99 6.95 -29.45
N SER A 528 34.74 6.86 -30.54
CA SER A 528 34.49 5.88 -31.60
C SER A 528 35.02 4.50 -31.23
N GLU A 529 34.29 3.43 -31.57
CA GLU A 529 34.81 2.06 -31.48
C GLU A 529 36.14 1.95 -32.24
N PRO A 530 37.23 1.50 -31.61
CA PRO A 530 38.47 1.22 -32.31
C PRO A 530 38.28 0.02 -33.26
N SER A 531 38.98 0.04 -34.40
CA SER A 531 38.98 -1.08 -35.35
C SER A 531 39.31 -2.40 -34.66
N SER A 532 38.63 -3.49 -35.03
CA SER A 532 39.00 -4.86 -34.64
C SER A 532 40.36 -5.30 -35.21
N SER A 533 40.94 -4.51 -36.11
CA SER A 533 42.31 -4.62 -36.62
C SER A 533 42.95 -3.21 -36.63
N PRO A 534 43.35 -2.69 -35.45
CA PRO A 534 43.96 -1.36 -35.37
C PRO A 534 45.36 -1.38 -36.00
N THR A 535 45.83 -0.24 -36.50
CA THR A 535 47.25 -0.13 -36.90
C THR A 535 48.15 -0.23 -35.66
N VAL A 536 49.44 -0.50 -35.86
CA VAL A 536 50.41 -0.59 -34.74
C VAL A 536 50.42 0.71 -33.92
N GLU A 537 50.32 1.87 -34.58
CA GLU A 537 50.28 3.17 -33.92
C GLU A 537 49.02 3.33 -33.06
N VAL A 538 47.85 2.99 -33.59
CA VAL A 538 46.58 3.02 -32.85
C VAL A 538 46.61 2.04 -31.68
N ALA A 539 47.15 0.83 -31.88
CA ALA A 539 47.29 -0.16 -30.81
C ALA A 539 48.25 0.32 -29.68
N LEU A 540 49.35 0.99 -30.02
CA LEU A 540 50.27 1.59 -29.04
C LEU A 540 49.60 2.72 -28.27
N GLU A 541 48.78 3.55 -28.92
CA GLU A 541 48.00 4.60 -28.27
C GLU A 541 46.94 4.01 -27.32
N LEU A 542 46.17 3.02 -27.77
CA LEU A 542 45.19 2.32 -26.93
C LEU A 542 45.86 1.64 -25.73
N THR A 543 47.05 1.06 -25.90
CA THR A 543 47.84 0.46 -24.81
C THR A 543 48.33 1.50 -23.81
N LYS A 544 48.70 2.70 -24.27
CA LYS A 544 49.02 3.82 -23.36
C LYS A 544 47.79 4.27 -22.59
N ASN A 545 46.62 4.29 -23.23
CA ASN A 545 45.37 4.69 -22.58
C ASN A 545 44.89 3.62 -21.57
N SER A 546 45.21 2.34 -21.77
CA SER A 546 44.72 1.24 -20.93
C SER A 546 45.28 1.21 -19.50
N VAL A 547 46.32 1.99 -19.19
CA VAL A 547 46.82 2.15 -17.80
C VAL A 547 46.02 3.18 -17.01
N THR A 548 45.11 3.91 -17.67
CA THR A 548 44.21 4.87 -17.02
C THR A 548 42.87 4.21 -16.70
N THR A 549 42.30 4.56 -15.55
CA THR A 549 40.96 4.11 -15.17
C THR A 549 39.92 4.85 -16.00
N ALA A 550 38.96 4.11 -16.56
CA ALA A 550 37.82 4.71 -17.24
C ALA A 550 36.99 5.53 -16.24
N LYS A 551 36.53 6.71 -16.67
CA LYS A 551 35.65 7.55 -15.85
C LYS A 551 34.34 6.81 -15.56
N SER A 552 33.98 6.75 -14.29
CA SER A 552 32.71 6.18 -13.82
C SER A 552 31.54 7.14 -14.09
N LEU A 553 30.30 6.60 -14.09
CA LEU A 553 29.11 7.44 -14.18
C LEU A 553 29.01 8.43 -13.00
N GLN A 554 29.44 8.05 -11.80
CA GLN A 554 29.44 8.94 -10.64
C GLN A 554 30.34 10.17 -10.84
N GLU A 555 31.55 9.96 -11.38
CA GLU A 555 32.46 11.05 -11.74
C GLU A 555 31.87 11.93 -12.86
N TRP A 556 31.21 11.32 -13.85
CA TRP A 556 30.52 12.05 -14.90
C TRP A 556 29.37 12.90 -14.36
N ILE A 557 28.51 12.36 -13.50
CA ILE A 557 27.43 13.10 -12.82
C ILE A 557 28.01 14.31 -12.05
N ALA A 558 29.14 14.12 -11.37
CA ALA A 558 29.81 15.20 -10.65
C ALA A 558 30.38 16.29 -11.59
N GLU A 559 30.84 15.93 -12.79
CA GLU A 559 31.26 16.90 -13.82
C GLU A 559 30.07 17.64 -14.43
N VAL A 560 28.99 16.93 -14.78
CA VAL A 560 27.76 17.53 -15.31
C VAL A 560 27.16 18.51 -14.31
N SER A 561 27.19 18.18 -13.01
CA SER A 561 26.72 19.09 -11.95
C SER A 561 27.49 20.42 -11.92
N LYS A 562 28.78 20.43 -12.29
CA LYS A 562 29.57 21.68 -12.42
C LYS A 562 29.24 22.46 -13.68
N GLN A 563 28.90 21.76 -14.77
CA GLN A 563 28.47 22.37 -16.04
C GLN A 563 27.04 22.93 -15.97
N ASN A 564 26.22 22.38 -15.07
CA ASN A 564 24.82 22.75 -14.87
C ASN A 564 24.56 23.19 -13.40
N PRO A 565 25.17 24.29 -12.93
CA PRO A 565 25.13 24.70 -11.53
C PRO A 565 23.74 25.21 -11.10
N ILE A 566 23.40 24.96 -9.83
CA ILE A 566 22.17 25.43 -9.19
C ILE A 566 22.46 26.68 -8.35
N ASP A 567 21.56 27.68 -8.39
CA ASP A 567 21.75 28.94 -7.68
C ASP A 567 21.58 28.78 -6.15
N ILE A 568 22.70 28.92 -5.43
CA ILE A 568 22.78 28.84 -3.97
C ILE A 568 22.90 30.22 -3.30
N ASN A 569 22.65 31.32 -4.03
CA ASN A 569 22.78 32.66 -3.46
C ASN A 569 21.71 32.91 -2.39
N SER A 570 22.16 33.16 -1.16
CA SER A 570 21.32 33.50 0.00
C SER A 570 21.29 35.00 0.32
N SER A 571 22.00 35.83 -0.44
CA SER A 571 22.14 37.26 -0.19
C SER A 571 20.78 37.96 -0.19
N LYS A 572 20.47 38.69 0.88
CA LYS A 572 19.22 39.47 1.06
C LYS A 572 17.95 38.63 1.15
N LEU A 573 18.05 37.31 1.31
CA LEU A 573 16.87 36.48 1.59
C LEU A 573 16.40 36.65 3.02
N LYS A 574 15.09 36.62 3.22
CA LYS A 574 14.49 36.52 4.55
C LYS A 574 14.86 35.17 5.17
N ASN A 575 15.24 35.15 6.45
CA ASN A 575 15.50 33.91 7.17
C ASN A 575 14.16 33.31 7.67
N ALA A 576 14.00 32.00 7.57
CA ALA A 576 12.83 31.28 8.09
C ALA A 576 12.67 31.40 9.61
N ASN A 577 13.75 31.72 10.34
CA ASN A 577 13.71 32.07 11.76
C ASN A 577 12.92 33.35 12.04
N ASP A 578 12.80 34.24 11.06
CA ASP A 578 12.06 35.51 11.17
C ASP A 578 10.59 35.38 10.76
N LEU A 579 10.13 34.16 10.40
CA LEU A 579 8.72 33.90 10.16
C LEU A 579 7.97 33.92 11.50
N LYS A 580 6.98 34.80 11.61
CA LYS A 580 6.02 34.77 12.71
C LYS A 580 5.24 33.47 12.59
N VAL A 581 5.36 32.60 13.59
CA VAL A 581 4.61 31.35 13.66
C VAL A 581 3.12 31.70 13.78
N THR A 582 2.35 31.51 12.72
CA THR A 582 0.90 31.38 12.86
C THR A 582 0.66 30.10 13.63
N ALA A 583 0.32 30.22 14.92
CA ALA A 583 -0.16 29.10 15.68
C ALA A 583 -1.37 28.54 14.93
N GLU A 584 -1.24 27.34 14.36
CA GLU A 584 -2.40 26.62 13.89
C GLU A 584 -3.38 26.50 15.05
N ASN A 585 -4.65 26.81 14.78
CA ASN A 585 -5.75 26.64 15.70
C ASN A 585 -5.85 25.15 16.07
N LYS A 586 -5.07 24.71 17.06
CA LYS A 586 -5.27 23.42 17.71
C LYS A 586 -6.66 23.49 18.32
N ALA A 587 -7.63 22.83 17.68
CA ALA A 587 -8.90 22.56 18.31
C ALA A 587 -8.61 21.97 19.70
N LYS A 588 -9.34 22.45 20.71
CA LYS A 588 -9.16 22.02 22.09
C LYS A 588 -9.57 20.55 22.18
N VAL A 589 -8.61 19.64 21.99
CA VAL A 589 -8.82 18.19 22.09
C VAL A 589 -9.28 17.88 23.51
N SER A 590 -10.35 17.09 23.66
CA SER A 590 -10.84 16.69 24.99
C SER A 590 -9.74 15.96 25.74
N THR A 591 -9.52 16.35 27.00
CA THR A 591 -8.59 15.66 27.92
C THR A 591 -9.32 14.63 28.78
N SER A 592 -10.60 14.37 28.49
CA SER A 592 -11.43 13.40 29.19
C SER A 592 -10.85 11.99 29.01
N LYS A 593 -10.98 11.18 30.06
CA LYS A 593 -10.54 9.78 30.09
C LYS A 593 -11.76 8.87 30.13
N ILE A 594 -11.65 7.67 29.58
CA ILE A 594 -12.63 6.61 29.74
C ILE A 594 -12.58 6.12 31.19
N LYS A 595 -13.76 5.85 31.75
CA LYS A 595 -13.91 5.39 33.13
C LYS A 595 -14.80 4.16 33.21
N ILE A 596 -14.64 3.43 34.30
CA ILE A 596 -15.60 2.41 34.74
C ILE A 596 -16.44 3.06 35.83
N GLU A 597 -17.71 3.32 35.55
CA GLU A 597 -18.66 3.95 36.47
C GLU A 597 -19.92 3.08 36.55
N ASN A 598 -20.30 2.65 37.76
CA ASN A 598 -21.42 1.71 37.97
C ASN A 598 -21.27 0.41 37.15
N GLY A 599 -20.02 -0.04 36.97
CA GLY A 599 -19.68 -1.20 36.14
C GLY A 599 -19.92 -0.98 34.64
N LEU A 600 -20.03 0.26 34.16
CA LEU A 600 -20.18 0.59 32.75
C LEU A 600 -18.96 1.38 32.24
N LEU A 601 -18.59 1.16 30.97
CA LEU A 601 -17.61 2.01 30.29
C LEU A 601 -18.26 3.34 29.90
N THR A 602 -17.74 4.43 30.45
CA THR A 602 -18.25 5.77 30.21
C THR A 602 -17.17 6.72 29.67
N PHE A 603 -17.61 7.66 28.85
CA PHE A 603 -16.80 8.80 28.41
C PHE A 603 -17.61 10.08 28.61
N GLU A 604 -17.04 11.05 29.35
CA GLU A 604 -17.74 12.30 29.71
C GLU A 604 -19.12 12.06 30.38
N GLY A 605 -19.20 11.02 31.23
CA GLY A 605 -20.43 10.66 31.93
C GLY A 605 -21.52 10.08 31.02
N LYS A 606 -21.17 9.60 29.82
CA LYS A 606 -22.07 8.94 28.88
C LYS A 606 -21.64 7.49 28.67
N LEU A 607 -22.59 6.57 28.63
CA LEU A 607 -22.34 5.19 28.22
C LEU A 607 -21.75 5.14 26.80
N ILE A 608 -20.67 4.39 26.63
CA ILE A 608 -20.11 4.11 25.31
C ILE A 608 -20.93 3.00 24.64
N ALA A 609 -21.50 3.29 23.47
CA ALA A 609 -22.36 2.37 22.72
C ALA A 609 -22.22 2.58 21.21
N GLY A 610 -22.14 1.50 20.44
CA GLY A 610 -21.97 1.54 18.99
C GLY A 610 -21.39 0.24 18.44
N LYS A 611 -20.98 0.27 17.17
CA LYS A 611 -20.42 -0.90 16.49
C LYS A 611 -18.98 -1.17 16.96
N GLU A 612 -18.55 -2.40 16.75
CA GLU A 612 -17.15 -2.80 16.85
C GLU A 612 -16.67 -3.27 15.48
N THR A 613 -15.36 -3.19 15.24
CA THR A 613 -14.75 -3.74 14.02
C THR A 613 -13.45 -4.47 14.34
N ASN A 614 -13.16 -5.50 13.53
CA ASN A 614 -11.97 -6.33 13.65
C ASN A 614 -10.98 -6.01 12.53
N VAL A 615 -9.70 -6.25 12.80
CA VAL A 615 -8.65 -6.27 11.78
C VAL A 615 -8.65 -7.59 10.98
N ALA A 616 -8.22 -7.51 9.71
CA ALA A 616 -8.01 -8.69 8.87
C ALA A 616 -6.82 -9.53 9.39
N TRP A 617 -6.99 -10.85 9.52
CA TRP A 617 -5.94 -11.73 10.05
C TRP A 617 -4.76 -11.94 9.11
N TRP A 618 -5.01 -11.89 7.80
CA TRP A 618 -3.99 -12.09 6.76
C TRP A 618 -4.43 -11.49 5.43
N ARG A 619 -5.68 -11.71 4.98
CA ARG A 619 -6.14 -11.35 3.62
C ARG A 619 -5.82 -9.90 3.23
N GLY A 620 -5.24 -9.73 2.05
CA GLY A 620 -4.73 -8.48 1.53
C GLY A 620 -4.18 -8.62 0.11
N ASP A 621 -4.42 -7.64 -0.76
CA ASP A 621 -3.69 -7.47 -2.02
C ASP A 621 -3.60 -5.99 -2.40
N LEU A 622 -2.82 -5.70 -3.45
CA LEU A 622 -2.47 -4.34 -3.84
C LEU A 622 -3.22 -3.85 -5.10
N THR A 623 -4.20 -4.62 -5.60
CA THR A 623 -5.01 -4.24 -6.77
C THR A 623 -6.01 -3.14 -6.41
N ASP A 624 -6.37 -2.33 -7.41
CA ASP A 624 -7.25 -1.17 -7.20
C ASP A 624 -8.63 -1.61 -6.64
N ASP A 625 -9.18 -2.74 -7.11
CA ASP A 625 -10.47 -3.28 -6.62
C ASP A 625 -10.43 -3.67 -5.14
N PHE A 626 -9.37 -4.35 -4.71
CA PHE A 626 -9.25 -4.81 -3.32
C PHE A 626 -8.98 -3.64 -2.36
N VAL A 627 -8.07 -2.73 -2.73
CA VAL A 627 -7.72 -1.57 -1.90
C VAL A 627 -8.96 -0.72 -1.63
N ASN A 628 -9.79 -0.47 -2.65
CA ASN A 628 -11.03 0.32 -2.51
C ASN A 628 -12.09 -0.31 -1.59
N LYS A 629 -12.08 -1.63 -1.41
CA LYS A 629 -13.03 -2.38 -0.55
C LYS A 629 -12.46 -2.72 0.83
N SER A 630 -11.21 -2.38 1.08
CA SER A 630 -10.51 -2.75 2.30
C SER A 630 -11.03 -1.97 3.51
N THR A 631 -10.95 -2.58 4.68
CA THR A 631 -11.14 -1.90 5.97
C THR A 631 -9.79 -1.50 6.58
N PRO A 632 -9.79 -0.52 7.51
CA PRO A 632 -8.57 -0.08 8.14
C PRO A 632 -7.86 -1.18 8.93
N HIS A 633 -6.52 -1.16 8.91
CA HIS A 633 -5.69 -2.08 9.68
C HIS A 633 -4.43 -1.38 10.22
N LEU A 634 -4.35 -1.18 11.55
CA LEU A 634 -3.30 -0.36 12.15
C LEU A 634 -1.87 -0.82 11.84
N THR A 635 -1.64 -2.13 11.70
CA THR A 635 -0.29 -2.71 11.51
C THR A 635 -0.11 -3.35 10.14
N ARG A 636 -0.92 -2.95 9.15
CA ARG A 636 -0.74 -3.31 7.75
C ARG A 636 0.27 -2.33 7.16
N PHE A 637 1.27 -2.86 6.46
CA PHE A 637 2.32 -2.05 5.87
C PHE A 637 2.47 -2.33 4.38
N VAL A 638 2.38 -1.28 3.58
CA VAL A 638 2.65 -1.29 2.14
C VAL A 638 3.76 -0.29 1.87
N PRO A 639 4.99 -0.75 1.56
CA PRO A 639 6.13 0.13 1.32
C PRO A 639 5.82 1.26 0.33
N GLY A 640 6.11 2.50 0.74
CA GLY A 640 5.93 3.68 -0.11
C GLY A 640 4.49 4.13 -0.36
N ARG A 641 3.47 3.43 0.15
CA ARG A 641 2.05 3.78 -0.08
C ARG A 641 1.27 3.92 1.22
N THR A 642 0.44 4.95 1.31
CA THR A 642 -0.36 5.28 2.50
C THR A 642 -1.83 5.49 2.16
N GLY A 643 -2.73 5.11 3.06
CA GLY A 643 -4.18 5.25 2.89
C GLY A 643 -4.91 3.98 3.32
N ASN A 644 -6.25 4.04 3.36
CA ASN A 644 -7.07 2.87 3.66
C ASN A 644 -6.81 1.71 2.69
N GLY A 645 -6.65 0.49 3.21
CA GLY A 645 -6.27 -0.68 2.41
C GLY A 645 -4.78 -0.77 2.06
N LEU A 646 -3.99 0.26 2.38
CA LEU A 646 -2.54 0.34 2.16
C LEU A 646 -1.83 0.38 3.52
N THR A 647 -0.86 1.29 3.72
CA THR A 647 -0.44 1.68 5.06
C THR A 647 -1.42 2.72 5.60
N ASP A 648 -2.36 2.28 6.44
CA ASP A 648 -3.38 3.16 7.00
C ASP A 648 -2.77 4.37 7.73
N LYS A 649 -3.38 5.56 7.59
CA LYS A 649 -3.02 6.70 8.43
C LYS A 649 -3.85 6.65 9.69
N VAL A 650 -3.19 6.69 10.85
CA VAL A 650 -3.84 6.44 12.14
C VAL A 650 -4.98 7.44 12.41
N GLN A 651 -4.80 8.72 12.07
CA GLN A 651 -5.87 9.71 12.19
C GLN A 651 -7.07 9.41 11.28
N GLU A 652 -6.84 9.03 10.02
CA GLU A 652 -7.93 8.68 9.08
C GLU A 652 -8.69 7.43 9.55
N THR A 653 -8.02 6.49 10.23
CA THR A 653 -8.67 5.34 10.89
C THR A 653 -9.60 5.78 12.02
N VAL A 654 -9.16 6.70 12.88
CA VAL A 654 -9.98 7.27 13.96
C VAL A 654 -11.21 7.99 13.39
N ASP A 655 -11.02 8.79 12.34
CA ASP A 655 -12.09 9.50 11.65
C ASP A 655 -13.08 8.52 10.98
N TYR A 656 -12.57 7.42 10.41
CA TYR A 656 -13.40 6.35 9.86
C TYR A 656 -14.30 5.70 10.93
N LEU A 657 -13.76 5.43 12.13
CA LEU A 657 -14.56 4.88 13.24
C LEU A 657 -15.69 5.85 13.62
N THR A 658 -15.38 7.13 13.76
CA THR A 658 -16.35 8.18 14.13
C THR A 658 -17.46 8.28 13.09
N LYS A 659 -17.10 8.33 11.80
CA LYS A 659 -18.03 8.43 10.68
C LYS A 659 -19.00 7.24 10.61
N ASN A 660 -18.54 6.05 11.00
CA ASN A 660 -19.31 4.80 10.88
C ASN A 660 -20.00 4.34 12.17
N ASN A 661 -20.02 5.18 13.22
CA ASN A 661 -20.55 4.86 14.55
C ASN A 661 -19.89 3.59 15.14
N ILE A 662 -18.58 3.48 14.99
CA ILE A 662 -17.75 2.40 15.55
C ILE A 662 -17.06 2.96 16.80
N VAL A 663 -17.24 2.28 17.94
CA VAL A 663 -16.69 2.69 19.24
C VAL A 663 -15.43 1.94 19.63
N ALA A 664 -15.15 0.78 19.02
CA ALA A 664 -13.93 0.05 19.28
C ALA A 664 -13.36 -0.63 18.03
N LEU A 665 -12.03 -0.63 17.96
CA LEU A 665 -11.25 -1.44 17.05
C LEU A 665 -10.62 -2.59 17.84
N GLU A 666 -10.89 -3.81 17.43
CA GLU A 666 -10.24 -5.00 17.98
C GLU A 666 -9.04 -5.41 17.11
N HIS A 667 -7.89 -5.57 17.77
CA HIS A 667 -6.59 -5.79 17.15
C HIS A 667 -5.88 -7.03 17.71
N ASN A 668 -5.33 -7.83 16.80
CA ASN A 668 -4.32 -8.87 17.04
C ASN A 668 -3.25 -8.77 15.94
N TYR A 669 -2.07 -9.36 16.15
CA TYR A 669 -1.07 -9.48 15.10
C TYR A 669 -1.47 -10.55 14.06
N GLY A 670 -1.10 -10.34 12.79
CA GLY A 670 -1.53 -11.21 11.69
C GLY A 670 -0.96 -12.64 11.76
N LEU A 671 -1.59 -13.59 11.06
CA LEU A 671 -1.16 -15.01 11.03
C LEU A 671 0.29 -15.18 10.55
N TRP A 672 0.70 -14.34 9.60
CA TRP A 672 2.04 -14.32 9.04
C TRP A 672 2.35 -12.93 8.50
N TYR A 673 3.64 -12.64 8.39
CA TYR A 673 4.16 -11.39 7.87
C TYR A 673 3.96 -11.23 6.35
N ASP A 674 4.28 -12.28 5.58
CA ASP A 674 4.42 -12.29 4.12
C ASP A 674 3.25 -13.02 3.43
N ARG A 675 2.70 -12.44 2.36
CA ARG A 675 1.54 -12.96 1.61
C ARG A 675 1.84 -14.23 0.79
N ARG A 676 3.11 -14.65 0.63
CA ARG A 676 3.41 -15.99 0.06
C ARG A 676 2.79 -17.12 0.88
N MET A 677 2.58 -16.91 2.18
CA MET A 677 1.97 -17.89 3.09
C MET A 677 0.46 -18.10 2.90
N ASP A 678 -0.16 -17.36 1.98
CA ASP A 678 -1.58 -17.51 1.64
C ASP A 678 -1.93 -18.85 1.01
N ASP A 679 -0.93 -19.53 0.43
CA ASP A 679 -1.05 -20.92 -0.02
C ASP A 679 -1.29 -21.90 1.14
N HIS A 680 -1.13 -21.46 2.40
CA HIS A 680 -1.19 -22.26 3.60
C HIS A 680 -0.21 -23.44 3.58
N GLU A 681 0.96 -23.22 2.98
CA GLU A 681 2.04 -24.20 2.96
C GLU A 681 2.91 -24.13 4.22
N ARG A 682 3.61 -25.24 4.47
CA ARG A 682 4.54 -25.41 5.60
C ARG A 682 5.99 -25.45 5.17
N VAL A 683 6.24 -25.44 3.87
CA VAL A 683 7.58 -25.56 3.30
C VAL A 683 8.36 -24.28 3.50
N ARG A 684 9.68 -24.42 3.60
CA ARG A 684 10.57 -23.26 3.65
C ARG A 684 10.48 -22.54 2.31
N ARG A 685 10.37 -21.21 2.33
CA ARG A 685 10.43 -20.41 1.10
C ARG A 685 11.82 -20.56 0.47
N ILE A 686 11.94 -20.46 -0.84
CA ILE A 686 13.23 -20.64 -1.52
C ILE A 686 14.12 -19.39 -1.47
N ASP A 687 13.50 -18.21 -1.32
CA ASP A 687 14.15 -16.90 -1.37
C ASP A 687 13.40 -15.85 -0.54
N ALA A 688 13.89 -14.61 -0.58
CA ALA A 688 13.30 -13.45 0.07
C ALA A 688 12.42 -12.58 -0.87
N ASP A 689 11.82 -13.13 -1.94
CA ASP A 689 10.82 -12.42 -2.76
C ASP A 689 9.47 -12.34 -2.02
N VAL A 690 9.45 -11.61 -0.91
CA VAL A 690 8.27 -11.43 -0.04
C VAL A 690 7.20 -10.57 -0.72
N TRP A 691 5.93 -10.84 -0.42
CA TRP A 691 4.80 -10.16 -1.06
C TRP A 691 4.01 -9.29 -0.06
N PRO A 692 3.79 -8.00 -0.36
CA PRO A 692 2.93 -7.12 0.43
C PRO A 692 1.43 -7.25 0.07
N PRO A 693 0.49 -6.73 0.90
CA PRO A 693 0.72 -5.97 2.13
C PRO A 693 1.35 -6.82 3.24
N PHE A 694 2.29 -6.26 3.99
CA PHE A 694 2.90 -6.94 5.13
C PHE A 694 2.04 -6.76 6.38
N TYR A 695 1.84 -7.85 7.13
CA TYR A 695 1.15 -7.82 8.43
C TYR A 695 2.20 -7.90 9.54
N GLU A 696 2.61 -6.72 9.99
CA GLU A 696 3.74 -6.55 10.89
C GLU A 696 3.55 -7.32 12.20
N GLN A 697 4.61 -8.00 12.60
CA GLN A 697 4.66 -8.78 13.85
C GLN A 697 5.14 -7.87 15.00
N PRO A 698 4.76 -8.15 16.26
CA PRO A 698 5.11 -7.29 17.40
C PRO A 698 6.59 -7.38 17.81
N PHE A 699 7.37 -8.26 17.17
CA PHE A 699 8.77 -8.54 17.47
C PHE A 699 9.66 -8.06 16.33
N ALA A 700 10.84 -7.53 16.69
CA ALA A 700 11.80 -7.06 15.71
C ALA A 700 12.56 -8.23 15.06
N ARG A 701 12.88 -8.05 13.78
CA ARG A 701 13.84 -8.88 13.06
C ARG A 701 15.25 -8.59 13.59
N SER A 702 16.09 -9.61 13.68
CA SER A 702 17.40 -9.51 14.34
C SER A 702 18.55 -9.09 13.43
N GLY A 703 18.36 -9.20 12.11
CA GLY A 703 19.44 -9.10 11.13
C GLY A 703 20.35 -10.34 11.09
N GLN A 704 20.08 -11.38 11.87
CA GLN A 704 20.90 -12.59 12.00
C GLN A 704 20.17 -13.84 11.48
N ASP A 705 20.95 -14.75 10.88
CA ASP A 705 20.48 -15.99 10.27
C ASP A 705 19.33 -15.80 9.26
N LEU A 706 18.73 -16.91 8.82
CA LEU A 706 17.54 -16.94 7.97
C LEU A 706 16.41 -17.70 8.68
N ALA A 707 15.24 -17.09 8.69
CA ALA A 707 13.97 -17.69 9.12
C ALA A 707 13.35 -18.51 7.98
N TRP A 708 12.19 -19.11 8.24
CA TRP A 708 11.49 -19.97 7.29
C TRP A 708 11.01 -19.26 6.01
N ASP A 709 10.92 -17.93 6.06
CA ASP A 709 10.56 -17.03 4.96
C ASP A 709 11.79 -16.40 4.25
N HIS A 710 13.01 -16.81 4.61
CA HIS A 710 14.30 -16.27 4.12
C HIS A 710 14.59 -14.80 4.49
N LEU A 711 13.80 -14.19 5.39
CA LEU A 711 14.21 -12.97 6.10
C LEU A 711 15.04 -13.32 7.33
N SER A 712 15.63 -12.34 8.04
CA SER A 712 16.34 -12.67 9.27
C SER A 712 15.43 -13.24 10.36
N LYS A 713 15.99 -14.00 11.29
CA LYS A 713 15.22 -14.51 12.44
C LYS A 713 14.76 -13.38 13.35
N TYR A 714 13.68 -13.60 14.09
CA TYR A 714 13.21 -12.70 15.14
C TYR A 714 14.07 -12.80 16.40
N ASP A 715 14.08 -11.74 17.21
CA ASP A 715 14.49 -11.76 18.61
C ASP A 715 13.30 -11.40 19.48
N LEU A 716 12.70 -12.37 20.17
CA LEU A 716 11.49 -12.14 20.98
C LEU A 716 11.74 -11.24 22.20
N THR A 717 12.99 -10.92 22.53
CA THR A 717 13.30 -9.94 23.57
C THR A 717 13.37 -8.50 23.04
N LYS A 718 13.25 -8.33 21.71
CA LYS A 718 13.23 -7.04 21.03
C LYS A 718 11.90 -6.85 20.30
N PHE A 719 11.33 -5.67 20.44
CA PHE A 719 10.00 -5.37 19.92
C PHE A 719 10.08 -4.52 18.66
N ASN A 720 9.08 -4.67 17.80
CA ASN A 720 8.92 -3.85 16.59
C ASN A 720 8.34 -2.49 17.00
N ASP A 721 9.17 -1.44 17.04
CA ASP A 721 8.74 -0.13 17.52
C ASP A 721 7.72 0.52 16.59
N TRP A 722 7.80 0.29 15.28
CA TRP A 722 6.76 0.70 14.34
C TRP A 722 5.38 0.10 14.65
N TYR A 723 5.31 -1.20 14.97
CA TYR A 723 4.06 -1.87 15.37
C TYR A 723 3.46 -1.22 16.62
N TRP A 724 4.27 -1.09 17.67
CA TRP A 724 3.80 -0.65 18.99
C TRP A 724 3.47 0.84 19.03
N SER A 725 4.28 1.67 18.36
CA SER A 725 4.04 3.12 18.27
C SER A 725 2.72 3.44 17.57
N ARG A 726 2.34 2.69 16.54
CA ARG A 726 1.08 2.89 15.81
C ARG A 726 -0.15 2.51 16.62
N LEU A 727 -0.09 1.43 17.41
CA LEU A 727 -1.16 1.10 18.33
C LEU A 727 -1.30 2.17 19.43
N ALA A 728 -0.19 2.65 19.99
CA ALA A 728 -0.20 3.71 21.00
C ALA A 728 -0.74 5.04 20.43
N GLN A 729 -0.35 5.38 19.19
CA GLN A 729 -0.84 6.54 18.47
C GLN A 729 -2.35 6.44 18.25
N PHE A 730 -2.86 5.25 17.86
CA PHE A 730 -4.30 5.03 17.71
C PHE A 730 -5.02 5.24 19.05
N ALA A 731 -4.57 4.59 20.12
CA ALA A 731 -5.17 4.74 21.43
C ALA A 731 -5.23 6.21 21.86
N THR A 732 -4.14 6.95 21.65
CA THR A 732 -4.05 8.38 22.00
C THR A 732 -4.97 9.26 21.15
N LEU A 733 -5.10 9.02 19.85
CA LEU A 733 -5.97 9.80 18.96
C LEU A 733 -7.46 9.43 19.07
N ALA A 734 -7.76 8.18 19.45
CA ALA A 734 -9.10 7.65 19.63
C ALA A 734 -9.74 8.07 20.98
N GLU A 735 -8.92 8.24 22.02
CA GLU A 735 -9.40 8.53 23.38
C GLU A 735 -10.27 9.80 23.49
N PRO A 736 -9.92 10.94 22.85
CA PRO A 736 -10.74 12.15 22.88
C PRO A 736 -12.12 12.00 22.23
N ASN A 737 -12.33 10.93 21.44
CA ASN A 737 -13.60 10.62 20.80
C ASN A 737 -14.41 9.56 21.59
N GLY A 738 -13.93 9.12 22.77
CA GLY A 738 -14.52 8.01 23.51
C GLY A 738 -14.41 6.66 22.81
N GLN A 739 -13.44 6.51 21.89
CA GLN A 739 -13.20 5.28 21.14
C GLN A 739 -12.13 4.42 21.81
N LEU A 740 -12.24 3.10 21.68
CA LEU A 740 -11.39 2.12 22.35
C LEU A 740 -10.53 1.28 21.40
N LEU A 741 -9.40 0.81 21.93
CA LEU A 741 -8.63 -0.29 21.37
C LEU A 741 -8.87 -1.55 22.22
N ILE A 742 -9.38 -2.62 21.61
CA ILE A 742 -9.37 -3.95 22.23
C ILE A 742 -8.08 -4.65 21.77
N ASN A 743 -7.09 -4.71 22.64
CA ASN A 743 -5.79 -5.29 22.35
C ASN A 743 -5.74 -6.76 22.78
N GLN A 744 -5.79 -7.65 21.80
CA GLN A 744 -5.58 -9.09 21.99
C GLN A 744 -4.08 -9.36 21.99
N GLN A 745 -3.50 -9.66 23.16
CA GLN A 745 -2.04 -9.79 23.27
C GLN A 745 -1.52 -10.97 22.45
N TYR A 746 -2.20 -12.12 22.54
CA TYR A 746 -1.87 -13.32 21.77
C TYR A 746 -2.91 -13.59 20.67
N PHE A 747 -2.58 -14.52 19.78
CA PHE A 747 -3.51 -15.02 18.77
C PHE A 747 -3.47 -16.55 18.73
N GLN A 748 -4.40 -17.18 19.44
CA GLN A 748 -4.38 -18.64 19.66
C GLN A 748 -4.54 -19.43 18.36
N HIS A 749 -5.18 -18.83 17.34
CA HIS A 749 -5.29 -19.42 16.02
C HIS A 749 -3.95 -19.80 15.39
N ASN A 750 -2.84 -19.17 15.81
CA ASN A 750 -1.50 -19.49 15.32
C ASN A 750 -0.92 -20.79 15.87
N ILE A 751 -1.41 -21.25 17.02
CA ILE A 751 -0.87 -22.40 17.75
C ILE A 751 -1.81 -23.60 17.72
N LEU A 752 -3.00 -23.44 17.13
CA LEU A 752 -4.00 -24.46 16.91
C LEU A 752 -4.45 -24.41 15.45
N GLU A 753 -5.05 -25.49 14.96
CA GLU A 753 -5.68 -25.59 13.63
C GLU A 753 -4.77 -25.86 12.43
N ALA A 754 -3.78 -25.05 12.02
CA ALA A 754 -3.05 -25.30 10.77
C ALA A 754 -1.54 -25.10 10.87
N GLY A 755 -0.77 -26.04 10.31
CA GLY A 755 0.68 -26.02 10.38
C GLY A 755 1.32 -24.80 9.72
N ALA A 756 0.66 -24.20 8.73
CA ALA A 756 1.11 -22.99 8.05
C ALA A 756 1.17 -21.78 8.98
N HIS A 757 0.22 -21.64 9.92
CA HIS A 757 0.21 -20.54 10.88
C HIS A 757 1.44 -20.60 11.81
N TRP A 758 1.90 -21.82 12.11
CA TRP A 758 3.09 -22.05 12.95
C TRP A 758 4.41 -21.98 12.17
N ALA A 759 4.41 -22.34 10.89
CA ALA A 759 5.62 -22.49 10.08
C ALA A 759 6.49 -21.23 10.07
N SER A 760 5.88 -20.05 9.93
CA SER A 760 6.53 -18.74 9.92
C SER A 760 6.35 -17.94 11.22
N SER A 761 5.80 -18.56 12.27
CA SER A 761 5.58 -17.89 13.57
C SER A 761 6.89 -17.41 14.19
N PRO A 762 6.96 -16.17 14.73
CA PRO A 762 8.11 -15.67 15.49
C PRO A 762 8.47 -16.52 16.73
N TRP A 763 7.49 -17.25 17.25
CA TRP A 763 7.64 -18.11 18.44
C TRP A 763 8.29 -19.46 18.13
N ARG A 764 8.35 -19.86 16.86
CA ARG A 764 8.96 -21.13 16.47
C ARG A 764 10.49 -21.04 16.58
N SER A 765 11.12 -22.09 17.12
CA SER A 765 12.57 -22.16 17.32
C SER A 765 13.37 -21.91 16.02
N ALA A 766 12.91 -22.41 14.87
CA ALA A 766 13.57 -22.15 13.58
C ALA A 766 13.55 -20.68 13.12
N ASN A 767 12.61 -19.86 13.62
CA ASN A 767 12.43 -18.46 13.21
C ASN A 767 13.01 -17.48 14.24
N ASN A 768 13.74 -17.97 15.23
CA ASN A 768 14.16 -17.21 16.38
C ASN A 768 15.64 -17.40 16.69
N ILE A 769 16.36 -16.32 16.98
CA ILE A 769 17.76 -16.42 17.40
C ILE A 769 17.92 -16.93 18.84
N LYS A 770 16.86 -16.84 19.65
CA LYS A 770 16.79 -17.42 20.98
C LYS A 770 16.16 -18.81 20.89
N SER A 771 16.68 -19.75 21.66
CA SER A 771 16.03 -21.05 21.81
C SER A 771 14.72 -20.88 22.58
N THR A 772 13.60 -20.98 21.87
CA THR A 772 12.25 -20.99 22.46
C THR A 772 11.87 -22.37 23.03
N GLY A 773 12.70 -23.39 22.80
CA GLY A 773 12.49 -24.75 23.29
C GLY A 773 11.29 -25.48 22.69
N PHE A 774 10.76 -25.00 21.56
CA PHE A 774 9.75 -25.73 20.79
C PHE A 774 10.41 -26.80 19.90
N PRO A 775 9.75 -27.96 19.72
CA PRO A 775 10.28 -29.07 18.94
C PRO A 775 10.56 -28.71 17.48
N GLU A 776 11.68 -29.20 16.96
CA GLU A 776 12.08 -29.10 15.56
C GLU A 776 12.52 -30.48 15.02
N PRO A 777 12.10 -30.89 13.80
CA PRO A 777 11.07 -30.24 13.00
C PRO A 777 9.71 -30.19 13.73
N PRO A 778 8.80 -29.26 13.39
CA PRO A 778 7.55 -29.13 14.12
C PRO A 778 6.73 -30.43 14.05
N PRO A 779 6.10 -30.86 15.16
CA PRO A 779 5.35 -32.10 15.22
C PRO A 779 3.98 -31.92 14.57
N TYR A 780 3.96 -31.77 13.25
CA TYR A 780 2.71 -31.69 12.49
C TYR A 780 1.89 -32.97 12.71
N ALA A 781 0.60 -32.80 13.03
CA ALA A 781 -0.32 -33.90 13.20
C ALA A 781 -0.81 -34.36 11.82
N GLY A 782 -0.22 -35.47 11.35
CA GLY A 782 -0.21 -35.79 9.94
C GLY A 782 0.58 -34.72 9.17
N ASP A 783 0.15 -34.39 7.95
CA ASP A 783 0.85 -33.35 7.19
C ASP A 783 0.25 -31.96 7.40
N LYS A 784 -1.04 -31.78 7.73
CA LYS A 784 -1.69 -30.44 7.67
C LYS A 784 -1.77 -29.67 9.00
N ARG A 785 -1.94 -30.36 10.11
CA ARG A 785 -2.43 -29.76 11.38
C ARG A 785 -1.29 -29.54 12.37
N ILE A 786 -1.47 -28.61 13.30
CA ILE A 786 -0.53 -28.37 14.40
C ILE A 786 -1.29 -28.14 15.70
N PHE A 787 -0.70 -28.60 16.81
CA PHE A 787 -1.21 -28.44 18.17
C PHE A 787 -0.05 -28.07 19.10
N MET A 788 0.21 -26.77 19.23
CA MET A 788 1.29 -26.24 20.07
C MET A 788 0.79 -25.63 21.39
N ALA A 789 -0.53 -25.57 21.61
CA ALA A 789 -1.10 -24.84 22.75
C ALA A 789 -0.57 -25.31 24.11
N GLU A 790 -0.46 -26.62 24.35
CA GLU A 790 0.10 -27.17 25.60
C GLU A 790 1.53 -26.65 25.85
N GLN A 791 2.41 -26.78 24.85
CA GLN A 791 3.80 -26.35 24.97
C GLN A 791 3.94 -24.83 25.01
N PHE A 792 3.05 -24.11 24.32
CA PHE A 792 3.06 -22.66 24.26
C PHE A 792 2.62 -22.04 25.59
N TYR A 793 1.61 -22.63 26.23
CA TYR A 793 1.10 -22.16 27.51
C TYR A 793 1.84 -22.75 28.72
N ASP A 794 2.78 -23.68 28.51
CA ASP A 794 3.65 -24.22 29.56
C ASP A 794 4.61 -23.16 30.12
N ILE A 795 4.24 -22.62 31.28
CA ILE A 795 5.02 -21.67 32.08
C ILE A 795 6.05 -22.33 33.01
N THR A 796 6.15 -23.66 33.05
CA THR A 796 7.17 -24.34 33.86
C THR A 796 8.54 -24.29 33.18
N ASN A 797 8.57 -24.15 31.86
CA ASN A 797 9.77 -23.84 31.11
C ASN A 797 10.23 -22.40 31.40
N SER A 798 11.40 -22.27 32.02
CA SER A 798 11.93 -20.99 32.52
C SER A 798 12.19 -19.96 31.42
N ASP A 799 12.61 -20.40 30.22
CA ASP A 799 12.91 -19.51 29.11
C ASP A 799 11.62 -19.01 28.44
N ARG A 800 10.67 -19.91 28.14
CA ARG A 800 9.35 -19.50 27.63
C ARG A 800 8.62 -18.58 28.61
N ARG A 801 8.66 -18.91 29.90
CA ARG A 801 8.08 -18.07 30.95
C ARG A 801 8.61 -16.63 30.86
N LYS A 802 9.94 -16.44 30.76
CA LYS A 802 10.54 -15.10 30.63
C LYS A 802 10.09 -14.37 29.36
N LEU A 803 9.95 -15.07 28.24
CA LEU A 803 9.45 -14.49 26.99
C LEU A 803 8.00 -14.01 27.13
N HIS A 804 7.13 -14.82 27.73
CA HIS A 804 5.75 -14.40 28.02
C HIS A 804 5.71 -13.21 28.98
N GLN A 805 6.50 -13.22 30.06
CA GLN A 805 6.59 -12.08 30.99
C GLN A 805 7.00 -10.80 30.28
N GLY A 806 8.03 -10.85 29.42
CA GLY A 806 8.50 -9.71 28.65
C GLY A 806 7.44 -9.18 27.69
N PHE A 807 6.75 -10.07 26.97
CA PHE A 807 5.73 -9.69 26.01
C PHE A 807 4.47 -9.10 26.69
N ILE A 808 3.98 -9.73 27.78
CA ILE A 808 2.86 -9.19 28.58
C ILE A 808 3.22 -7.81 29.11
N ARG A 809 4.43 -7.66 29.68
CA ARG A 809 4.90 -6.38 30.19
C ARG A 809 4.97 -5.31 29.10
N LYS A 810 5.56 -5.61 27.94
CA LYS A 810 5.60 -4.66 26.81
C LYS A 810 4.19 -4.25 26.39
N SER A 811 3.26 -5.20 26.31
CA SER A 811 1.89 -4.91 25.93
C SER A 811 1.18 -3.98 26.91
N LEU A 812 1.41 -4.14 28.22
CA LEU A 812 0.84 -3.25 29.24
C LEU A 812 1.53 -1.87 29.25
N GLU A 813 2.87 -1.85 29.24
CA GLU A 813 3.66 -0.61 29.25
C GLU A 813 3.38 0.30 28.06
N ASN A 814 3.11 -0.28 26.88
CA ASN A 814 2.86 0.50 25.67
C ASN A 814 1.65 1.43 25.78
N PHE A 815 0.66 1.08 26.62
CA PHE A 815 -0.59 1.81 26.77
C PHE A 815 -0.81 2.37 28.18
N ARG A 816 0.26 2.45 28.98
CA ARG A 816 0.20 2.86 30.40
C ARG A 816 -0.43 4.24 30.67
N GLU A 817 -0.49 5.12 29.67
CA GLU A 817 -1.11 6.46 29.77
C GLU A 817 -2.51 6.54 29.13
N ASN A 818 -2.97 5.45 28.49
CA ASN A 818 -4.24 5.39 27.77
C ASN A 818 -5.32 4.68 28.63
N SER A 819 -6.42 5.37 28.90
CA SER A 819 -7.57 4.80 29.63
C SER A 819 -8.53 4.01 28.73
N ASN A 820 -8.35 4.12 27.41
CA ASN A 820 -9.24 3.54 26.40
C ASN A 820 -8.73 2.24 25.77
N VAL A 821 -7.84 1.50 26.46
CA VAL A 821 -7.32 0.23 25.97
C VAL A 821 -7.78 -0.91 26.86
N ILE A 822 -8.54 -1.84 26.28
CA ILE A 822 -8.94 -3.10 26.92
C ILE A 822 -7.90 -4.15 26.58
N GLN A 823 -7.26 -4.71 27.60
CA GLN A 823 -6.27 -5.77 27.46
C GLN A 823 -6.95 -7.12 27.60
N LEU A 824 -6.89 -7.94 26.55
CA LEU A 824 -7.39 -9.32 26.55
C LEU A 824 -6.23 -10.28 26.28
N THR A 825 -6.31 -11.47 26.87
CA THR A 825 -5.24 -12.47 26.76
C THR A 825 -5.00 -12.86 25.31
N SER A 826 -6.01 -13.32 24.57
CA SER A 826 -5.80 -13.82 23.21
C SER A 826 -7.07 -13.78 22.39
N ALA A 827 -6.92 -13.45 21.11
CA ALA A 827 -7.93 -13.73 20.12
C ALA A 827 -8.10 -15.26 20.02
N GLU A 828 -9.35 -15.72 20.11
CA GLU A 828 -9.73 -17.14 20.18
C GLU A 828 -9.20 -17.91 21.40
N TYR A 829 -9.09 -17.28 22.59
CA TYR A 829 -8.62 -17.96 23.81
C TYR A 829 -9.56 -19.07 24.32
N THR A 830 -9.23 -20.31 24.00
CA THR A 830 -9.74 -21.54 24.63
C THR A 830 -8.64 -22.28 25.40
N GLY A 831 -7.59 -21.54 25.80
CA GLY A 831 -6.42 -22.04 26.50
C GLY A 831 -6.72 -22.48 27.94
N PRO A 832 -5.72 -23.04 28.64
CA PRO A 832 -5.88 -23.58 29.98
C PRO A 832 -5.99 -22.48 31.05
N ILE A 833 -6.56 -22.84 32.20
CA ILE A 833 -6.72 -21.93 33.34
C ILE A 833 -5.38 -21.44 33.89
N HIS A 834 -4.36 -22.31 34.00
CA HIS A 834 -3.08 -21.94 34.62
C HIS A 834 -2.34 -20.82 33.86
N PHE A 835 -2.54 -20.71 32.55
CA PHE A 835 -1.95 -19.62 31.77
C PHE A 835 -2.75 -18.32 31.93
N MET A 836 -4.08 -18.39 32.04
CA MET A 836 -4.90 -17.23 32.39
C MET A 836 -4.54 -16.70 33.78
N GLU A 837 -4.35 -17.59 34.75
CA GLU A 837 -3.86 -17.26 36.08
C GLU A 837 -2.52 -16.54 36.04
N PHE A 838 -1.55 -17.09 35.31
CA PHE A 838 -0.23 -16.48 35.12
C PHE A 838 -0.32 -15.11 34.45
N TRP A 839 -1.13 -14.96 33.41
CA TRP A 839 -1.32 -13.69 32.71
C TRP A 839 -1.90 -12.62 33.63
N LEU A 840 -2.91 -12.96 34.43
CA LEU A 840 -3.49 -12.06 35.44
C LEU A 840 -2.50 -11.74 36.57
N ASP A 841 -1.71 -12.71 37.03
CA ASP A 841 -0.69 -12.48 38.05
C ASP A 841 0.40 -11.51 37.54
N GLU A 842 0.83 -11.62 36.28
CA GLU A 842 1.78 -10.66 35.68
C GLU A 842 1.14 -9.28 35.44
N ALA A 843 -0.15 -9.21 35.08
CA ALA A 843 -0.88 -7.95 34.97
C ALA A 843 -1.02 -7.25 36.33
N GLN A 844 -1.33 -8.00 37.39
CA GLN A 844 -1.39 -7.48 38.75
C GLN A 844 -0.02 -7.00 39.22
N LYS A 845 1.03 -7.78 38.98
CA LYS A 845 2.40 -7.40 39.30
C LYS A 845 2.79 -6.08 38.60
N TRP A 846 2.43 -5.91 37.33
CA TRP A 846 2.64 -4.65 36.62
C TRP A 846 1.87 -3.47 37.25
N LYS A 847 0.59 -3.67 37.63
CA LYS A 847 -0.19 -2.65 38.35
C LYS A 847 0.50 -2.26 39.67
N ASP A 848 0.97 -3.24 40.43
CA ASP A 848 1.64 -3.03 41.73
C ASP A 848 2.98 -2.28 41.57
N GLU A 849 3.78 -2.64 40.57
CA GLU A 849 5.10 -2.04 40.34
C GLU A 849 5.04 -0.62 39.76
N THR A 850 4.01 -0.30 38.98
CA THR A 850 3.94 0.97 38.23
C THR A 850 2.92 1.97 38.79
N GLY A 851 1.96 1.50 39.58
CA GLY A 851 0.80 2.29 40.03
C GLY A 851 -0.13 2.71 38.89
N LYS A 852 0.02 2.13 37.69
CA LYS A 852 -0.81 2.44 36.53
C LYS A 852 -2.03 1.52 36.49
N ASN A 853 -3.13 2.07 35.99
CA ASN A 853 -4.41 1.38 35.89
C ASN A 853 -4.73 1.16 34.41
N GLY A 854 -4.58 -0.07 33.92
CA GLY A 854 -5.10 -0.51 32.61
C GLY A 854 -6.36 -1.37 32.80
N ILE A 855 -7.25 -1.37 31.80
CA ILE A 855 -8.47 -2.19 31.83
C ILE A 855 -8.10 -3.63 31.48
N ILE A 856 -8.12 -4.52 32.48
CA ILE A 856 -7.80 -5.94 32.31
C ILE A 856 -9.10 -6.73 32.14
N GLY A 857 -9.29 -7.30 30.95
CA GLY A 857 -10.48 -8.08 30.62
C GLY A 857 -10.27 -9.59 30.69
N LEU A 858 -11.32 -10.29 31.13
CA LEU A 858 -11.41 -11.74 31.17
C LEU A 858 -12.30 -12.22 30.01
N SER A 859 -11.67 -12.71 28.95
CA SER A 859 -12.35 -13.32 27.79
C SER A 859 -11.86 -14.75 27.62
N ALA A 860 -12.68 -15.73 28.04
CA ALA A 860 -12.32 -17.14 28.05
C ALA A 860 -13.57 -18.04 27.94
N THR A 861 -13.35 -19.35 27.88
CA THR A 861 -14.42 -20.33 28.03
C THR A 861 -15.08 -20.23 29.41
N LYS A 862 -16.36 -20.62 29.53
CA LYS A 862 -17.15 -20.41 30.76
C LYS A 862 -16.50 -21.02 32.00
N ASP A 863 -15.95 -22.22 31.89
CA ASP A 863 -15.28 -22.93 32.97
C ASP A 863 -14.05 -22.17 33.50
N VAL A 864 -13.21 -21.64 32.60
CA VAL A 864 -12.04 -20.83 32.95
C VAL A 864 -12.47 -19.49 33.53
N GLN A 865 -13.45 -18.82 32.90
CA GLN A 865 -14.00 -17.55 33.35
C GLN A 865 -14.55 -17.66 34.79
N ASP A 866 -15.40 -18.65 35.05
CA ASP A 866 -16.03 -18.83 36.35
C ASP A 866 -15.02 -19.24 37.42
N ALA A 867 -14.02 -20.06 37.07
CA ALA A 867 -12.96 -20.42 38.00
C ALA A 867 -12.11 -19.20 38.43
N ILE A 868 -11.72 -18.33 37.49
CA ILE A 868 -11.00 -17.09 37.81
C ILE A 868 -11.85 -16.14 38.67
N LEU A 869 -13.14 -16.00 38.35
CA LEU A 869 -14.02 -15.10 39.11
C LEU A 869 -14.31 -15.62 40.53
N ASN A 870 -14.20 -16.93 40.76
CA ASN A 870 -14.28 -17.52 42.09
C ASN A 870 -12.96 -17.44 42.88
N ASP A 871 -11.83 -17.10 42.24
CA ASP A 871 -10.57 -16.78 42.90
C ASP A 871 -10.55 -15.30 43.33
N ALA A 872 -10.78 -15.05 44.62
CA ALA A 872 -10.86 -13.70 45.17
C ALA A 872 -9.58 -12.86 44.99
N LYS A 873 -8.41 -13.47 44.77
CA LYS A 873 -7.17 -12.74 44.49
C LYS A 873 -7.21 -12.21 43.05
N ARG A 874 -7.44 -13.08 42.07
CA ARG A 874 -7.36 -12.74 40.65
C ARG A 874 -8.60 -12.02 40.14
N ALA A 875 -9.77 -12.26 40.74
CA ALA A 875 -10.99 -11.52 40.46
C ALA A 875 -10.84 -10.01 40.73
N LYS A 876 -9.93 -9.58 41.63
CA LYS A 876 -9.62 -8.17 41.87
C LYS A 876 -8.84 -7.52 40.73
N THR A 877 -8.05 -8.29 40.00
CA THR A 877 -7.28 -7.81 38.85
C THR A 877 -8.16 -7.57 37.63
N VAL A 878 -9.26 -8.32 37.51
CA VAL A 878 -10.23 -8.27 36.42
C VAL A 878 -11.16 -7.05 36.57
N ASP A 879 -11.07 -6.13 35.61
CA ASP A 879 -11.92 -4.94 35.53
C ASP A 879 -13.17 -5.20 34.65
N LEU A 880 -13.06 -6.16 33.72
CA LEU A 880 -14.04 -6.43 32.68
C LEU A 880 -14.21 -7.93 32.43
N ILE A 881 -15.45 -8.38 32.22
CA ILE A 881 -15.82 -9.76 31.88
C ILE A 881 -16.41 -9.74 30.47
N ASP A 882 -15.87 -10.58 29.58
CA ASP A 882 -16.31 -10.68 28.19
C ASP A 882 -16.95 -12.04 27.91
N ILE A 883 -18.27 -12.03 27.66
CA ILE A 883 -19.02 -13.22 27.25
C ILE A 883 -18.83 -13.40 25.74
N ARG A 884 -17.84 -14.21 25.37
CA ARG A 884 -17.43 -14.42 23.97
C ARG A 884 -17.47 -15.88 23.53
N TYR A 885 -16.87 -16.76 24.33
CA TYR A 885 -16.66 -18.17 23.94
C TYR A 885 -17.75 -19.11 24.47
N TRP A 886 -18.80 -18.57 25.07
CA TRP A 886 -19.94 -19.34 25.58
C TRP A 886 -21.22 -18.49 25.50
N TYR A 887 -22.38 -19.15 25.46
CA TYR A 887 -23.69 -18.49 25.50
C TYR A 887 -24.81 -19.48 25.87
N TYR A 888 -25.98 -18.97 26.24
CA TYR A 888 -27.19 -19.79 26.38
C TYR A 888 -27.89 -19.96 25.03
N LYS A 889 -28.25 -21.19 24.71
CA LYS A 889 -29.01 -21.55 23.51
C LYS A 889 -30.50 -21.27 23.70
N GLU A 890 -31.27 -21.33 22.61
CA GLU A 890 -32.71 -21.11 22.59
C GLU A 890 -33.47 -22.05 23.55
N ASP A 891 -32.96 -23.25 23.78
CA ASP A 891 -33.50 -24.25 24.72
C ASP A 891 -33.15 -23.98 26.20
N GLY A 892 -32.38 -22.91 26.47
CA GLY A 892 -31.94 -22.49 27.80
C GLY A 892 -30.71 -23.23 28.34
N SER A 893 -30.19 -24.23 27.63
CA SER A 893 -28.93 -24.89 27.98
C SER A 893 -27.71 -24.14 27.43
N ALA A 894 -26.54 -24.30 28.06
CA ALA A 894 -25.34 -23.55 27.68
C ALA A 894 -24.58 -24.22 26.53
N TYR A 895 -24.19 -23.45 25.53
CA TYR A 895 -23.00 -23.72 24.73
C TYR A 895 -21.80 -23.24 25.54
N ALA A 896 -21.08 -24.17 26.18
CA ALA A 896 -19.93 -23.88 27.03
C ALA A 896 -18.77 -24.84 26.68
N PRO A 897 -17.97 -24.51 25.66
CA PRO A 897 -16.69 -25.18 25.39
C PRO A 897 -15.82 -25.26 26.65
N GLN A 898 -15.05 -26.34 26.79
CA GLN A 898 -14.10 -26.50 27.89
C GLN A 898 -12.77 -25.86 27.52
N GLY A 899 -12.15 -25.13 28.46
CA GLY A 899 -10.82 -24.56 28.29
C GLY A 899 -9.70 -25.59 28.46
N GLY A 900 -8.55 -25.35 27.85
CA GLY A 900 -7.34 -26.16 28.04
C GLY A 900 -7.37 -27.56 27.40
N VAL A 901 -8.38 -27.86 26.57
CA VAL A 901 -8.47 -29.15 25.85
C VAL A 901 -7.87 -29.10 24.44
N ASN A 902 -7.10 -28.05 24.14
CA ASN A 902 -6.33 -27.88 22.89
C ASN A 902 -7.21 -27.89 21.61
N LEU A 903 -8.40 -27.29 21.67
CA LEU A 903 -9.31 -27.14 20.53
C LEU A 903 -9.63 -25.66 20.27
N ALA A 904 -9.53 -25.21 19.02
CA ALA A 904 -9.94 -23.87 18.62
C ALA A 904 -11.48 -23.71 18.69
N PRO A 905 -12.02 -22.48 18.82
CA PRO A 905 -13.47 -22.24 18.88
C PRO A 905 -14.27 -22.93 17.77
N ARG A 906 -13.77 -22.85 16.53
CA ARG A 906 -14.39 -23.52 15.37
C ARG A 906 -14.40 -25.04 15.48
N GLN A 907 -13.40 -25.64 16.12
CA GLN A 907 -13.35 -27.09 16.36
C GLN A 907 -14.35 -27.50 17.45
N HIS A 908 -14.51 -26.69 18.50
CA HIS A 908 -15.58 -26.89 19.49
C HIS A 908 -16.97 -26.79 18.87
N ALA A 909 -17.22 -25.77 18.04
CA ALA A 909 -18.49 -25.57 17.35
C ALA A 909 -18.90 -26.74 16.42
N ARG A 910 -17.93 -27.53 15.93
CA ARG A 910 -18.20 -28.76 15.15
C ARG A 910 -18.54 -29.97 16.02
N LYS A 911 -18.16 -29.97 17.30
CA LYS A 911 -18.37 -31.09 18.24
C LYS A 911 -19.58 -30.89 19.14
N LEU A 912 -19.88 -29.65 19.50
CA LEU A 912 -20.99 -29.29 20.36
C LEU A 912 -22.14 -28.77 19.50
N LYS A 913 -23.39 -29.05 19.90
CA LYS A 913 -24.54 -28.36 19.32
C LYS A 913 -24.45 -26.88 19.70
N THR A 914 -24.20 -26.02 18.71
CA THR A 914 -24.11 -24.56 18.89
C THR A 914 -25.47 -23.96 19.25
N GLY A 915 -26.56 -24.42 18.65
CA GLY A 915 -27.88 -23.80 18.85
C GLY A 915 -27.94 -22.38 18.30
N LYS A 916 -28.98 -21.63 18.69
CA LYS A 916 -29.21 -20.23 18.34
C LYS A 916 -29.20 -19.35 19.58
N GLU A 917 -28.50 -18.23 19.47
CA GLU A 917 -28.66 -17.12 20.40
C GLU A 917 -30.02 -16.43 20.18
N THR A 918 -30.63 -15.95 21.25
CA THR A 918 -31.91 -15.22 21.22
C THR A 918 -31.85 -14.05 22.21
N ASP A 919 -32.65 -13.00 21.99
CA ASP A 919 -32.74 -11.83 22.87
C ASP A 919 -32.82 -12.23 24.36
N ASN A 920 -33.73 -13.17 24.68
CA ASN A 920 -33.94 -13.67 26.03
C ASN A 920 -32.65 -14.25 26.64
N GLN A 921 -31.94 -15.07 25.88
CA GLN A 921 -30.78 -15.80 26.39
C GLN A 921 -29.54 -14.90 26.48
N VAL A 922 -29.42 -13.90 25.60
CA VAL A 922 -28.40 -12.84 25.74
C VAL A 922 -28.67 -12.00 26.99
N TYR A 923 -29.90 -11.54 27.19
CA TYR A 923 -30.29 -10.80 28.39
C TYR A 923 -29.98 -11.60 29.66
N ARG A 924 -30.34 -12.90 29.67
CA ARG A 924 -30.04 -13.82 30.77
C ARG A 924 -28.53 -13.90 31.05
N ALA A 925 -27.72 -14.15 30.02
CA ALA A 925 -26.27 -14.33 30.17
C ALA A 925 -25.59 -13.07 30.73
N VAL A 926 -25.92 -11.89 30.20
CA VAL A 926 -25.36 -10.61 30.66
C VAL A 926 -25.83 -10.29 32.07
N ARG A 927 -27.13 -10.43 32.35
CA ARG A 927 -27.71 -10.07 33.64
C ARG A 927 -27.16 -10.94 34.77
N GLU A 928 -26.97 -12.24 34.54
CA GLU A 928 -26.36 -13.17 35.50
C GLU A 928 -25.01 -12.66 36.04
N TYR A 929 -24.14 -12.16 35.17
CA TYR A 929 -22.85 -11.63 35.59
C TYR A 929 -22.94 -10.20 36.13
N ARG A 930 -23.83 -9.36 35.57
CA ARG A 930 -24.06 -8.00 36.08
C ARG A 930 -24.56 -8.00 37.52
N GLU A 931 -25.49 -8.89 37.87
CA GLU A 931 -26.02 -9.00 39.22
C GLU A 931 -24.98 -9.57 40.20
N LYS A 932 -24.14 -10.51 39.74
CA LYS A 932 -23.08 -11.11 40.58
C LYS A 932 -21.88 -10.19 40.78
N TYR A 933 -21.54 -9.37 39.78
CA TYR A 933 -20.37 -8.48 39.77
C TYR A 933 -20.76 -7.05 39.32
N PRO A 934 -21.51 -6.32 40.15
CA PRO A 934 -22.06 -5.01 39.77
C PRO A 934 -20.99 -3.95 39.47
N GLU A 935 -19.79 -4.10 40.03
CA GLU A 935 -18.66 -3.18 39.85
C GLU A 935 -17.85 -3.43 38.56
N LYS A 936 -17.98 -4.61 37.94
CA LYS A 936 -17.20 -5.00 36.76
C LYS A 936 -17.92 -4.64 35.47
N VAL A 937 -17.16 -4.35 34.42
CA VAL A 937 -17.74 -4.19 33.08
C VAL A 937 -18.16 -5.54 32.52
N ILE A 938 -19.35 -5.64 31.93
CA ILE A 938 -19.79 -6.83 31.19
C ILE A 938 -19.87 -6.49 29.70
N LEU A 939 -19.16 -7.25 28.87
CA LEU A 939 -19.28 -7.24 27.41
C LEU A 939 -19.96 -8.51 26.91
N TYR A 940 -20.59 -8.42 25.74
CA TYR A 940 -21.16 -9.55 25.03
C TYR A 940 -20.63 -9.56 23.59
N SER A 941 -19.61 -10.37 23.32
CA SER A 941 -18.79 -10.29 22.09
C SER A 941 -18.77 -11.61 21.30
N THR A 942 -19.81 -12.42 21.40
CA THR A 942 -19.96 -13.63 20.57
C THR A 942 -19.97 -13.29 19.07
N ASP A 943 -19.76 -14.28 18.18
CA ASP A 943 -19.88 -14.10 16.72
C ASP A 943 -21.24 -13.51 16.30
N GLY A 944 -22.30 -13.74 17.08
CA GLY A 944 -23.65 -13.23 16.85
C GLY A 944 -23.97 -11.88 17.50
N SER A 945 -23.07 -11.35 18.34
CA SER A 945 -23.28 -10.19 19.24
C SER A 945 -23.82 -8.94 18.56
N SER A 946 -23.42 -8.67 17.31
CA SER A 946 -23.85 -7.51 16.53
C SER A 946 -25.37 -7.38 16.36
N ARG A 947 -26.12 -8.48 16.54
CA ARG A 947 -27.58 -8.51 16.44
C ARG A 947 -28.30 -8.23 17.77
N PHE A 948 -27.58 -8.26 18.89
CA PHE A 948 -28.16 -8.32 20.24
C PHE A 948 -27.81 -7.13 21.12
N GLY A 949 -27.55 -5.96 20.52
CA GLY A 949 -27.20 -4.74 21.27
C GLY A 949 -28.27 -4.30 22.27
N TRP A 950 -29.56 -4.34 21.91
CA TRP A 950 -30.65 -3.98 22.84
C TRP A 950 -30.79 -4.96 24.01
N PRO A 951 -30.88 -6.29 23.80
CA PRO A 951 -30.85 -7.25 24.90
C PRO A 951 -29.66 -7.10 25.83
N ALA A 952 -28.45 -6.90 25.27
CA ALA A 952 -27.24 -6.69 26.05
C ALA A 952 -27.31 -5.39 26.87
N LEU A 953 -27.75 -4.28 26.28
CA LEU A 953 -27.96 -3.01 26.99
C LEU A 953 -28.95 -3.16 28.14
N MET A 954 -30.12 -3.76 27.89
CA MET A 954 -31.18 -3.92 28.89
C MET A 954 -30.77 -4.82 30.06
N ALA A 955 -29.79 -5.69 29.86
CA ALA A 955 -29.18 -6.51 30.90
C ALA A 955 -27.98 -5.85 31.59
N GLY A 956 -27.58 -4.64 31.16
CA GLY A 956 -26.51 -3.85 31.77
C GLY A 956 -25.12 -4.09 31.18
N ALA A 957 -25.00 -4.50 29.92
CA ALA A 957 -23.71 -4.57 29.22
C ALA A 957 -23.17 -3.17 28.86
N SER A 958 -21.85 -3.06 28.75
CA SER A 958 -21.17 -1.94 28.08
C SER A 958 -20.99 -2.21 26.59
N MET A 959 -20.72 -1.15 25.83
CA MET A 959 -20.52 -1.21 24.38
C MET A 959 -21.64 -1.96 23.63
N PRO A 960 -22.94 -1.75 23.97
CA PRO A 960 -23.99 -2.41 23.23
C PRO A 960 -24.01 -1.94 21.78
N ASN A 961 -24.13 -2.88 20.84
CA ASN A 961 -24.22 -2.60 19.41
C ASN A 961 -25.63 -2.12 19.03
N ILE A 962 -25.93 -0.85 19.36
CA ILE A 962 -27.17 -0.16 19.02
C ILE A 962 -26.91 0.96 18.00
N PRO A 963 -27.92 1.34 17.17
CA PRO A 963 -27.79 2.50 16.31
C PRO A 963 -27.54 3.78 17.12
N LYS A 964 -26.93 4.78 16.48
CA LYS A 964 -26.70 6.10 17.10
C LYS A 964 -28.05 6.75 17.45
N ILE A 965 -28.21 7.16 18.70
CA ILE A 965 -29.39 7.85 19.22
C ILE A 965 -29.06 9.33 19.39
N GLU A 966 -29.59 10.19 18.54
CA GLU A 966 -29.33 11.64 18.57
C GLU A 966 -30.23 12.38 19.58
N LEU A 967 -30.12 11.99 20.86
CA LEU A 967 -30.75 12.66 22.00
C LEU A 967 -29.70 12.89 23.09
N ALA A 968 -29.51 14.16 23.47
CA ALA A 968 -28.37 14.61 24.28
C ALA A 968 -28.27 13.88 25.63
N GLU A 969 -29.42 13.65 26.27
CA GLU A 969 -29.54 13.07 27.61
C GLU A 969 -29.51 11.54 27.60
N PHE A 970 -29.67 10.89 26.44
CA PHE A 970 -29.91 9.45 26.36
C PHE A 970 -28.75 8.66 26.97
N TYR A 971 -27.54 8.81 26.45
CA TYR A 971 -26.37 8.03 26.90
C TYR A 971 -25.92 8.40 28.32
N SER A 972 -26.10 9.65 28.75
CA SER A 972 -25.82 10.06 30.14
C SER A 972 -26.84 9.50 31.13
N ALA A 973 -28.10 9.38 30.72
CA ALA A 973 -29.12 8.73 31.53
C ALA A 973 -28.82 7.24 31.68
N LEU A 974 -28.42 6.56 30.61
CA LEU A 974 -28.06 5.13 30.65
C LEU A 974 -26.95 4.82 31.65
N SER A 975 -25.94 5.66 31.80
CA SER A 975 -24.86 5.47 32.78
C SER A 975 -25.29 5.58 34.24
N GLU A 976 -26.46 6.16 34.52
CA GLU A 976 -27.04 6.24 35.87
C GLU A 976 -28.17 5.23 36.11
N MET A 977 -28.67 4.57 35.07
CA MET A 977 -29.78 3.62 35.19
C MET A 977 -29.33 2.30 35.82
N LYS A 978 -30.26 1.67 36.55
CA LYS A 978 -30.10 0.38 37.19
C LYS A 978 -31.10 -0.64 36.66
N LEU A 979 -30.75 -1.90 36.83
CA LEU A 979 -31.66 -3.03 36.62
C LEU A 979 -32.84 -2.93 37.58
N VAL A 980 -34.04 -3.30 37.10
CA VAL A 980 -35.23 -3.41 37.93
C VAL A 980 -35.29 -4.79 38.59
N ASP A 981 -35.52 -4.80 39.90
CA ASP A 981 -35.67 -6.03 40.69
C ASP A 981 -36.87 -6.85 40.21
N GLY A 982 -36.70 -8.16 40.11
CA GLY A 982 -37.74 -9.09 39.65
C GLY A 982 -37.97 -9.14 38.14
N ASN A 983 -37.32 -8.27 37.34
CA ASN A 983 -37.45 -8.31 35.88
C ASN A 983 -36.56 -9.41 35.28
N THR A 984 -37.18 -10.45 34.70
CA THR A 984 -36.52 -11.65 34.20
C THR A 984 -36.38 -11.69 32.67
N PHE A 985 -35.55 -12.59 32.15
CA PHE A 985 -35.38 -12.76 30.71
C PHE A 985 -36.67 -13.20 29.98
N SER A 986 -37.59 -13.87 30.67
CA SER A 986 -38.86 -14.31 30.09
C SER A 986 -39.87 -13.18 29.93
N ASP A 987 -39.72 -12.09 30.67
CA ASP A 987 -40.72 -11.01 30.73
C ASP A 987 -40.91 -10.33 29.38
N ASN A 988 -42.14 -9.96 29.05
CA ASN A 988 -42.48 -9.29 27.79
C ASN A 988 -41.96 -7.85 27.71
N LEU A 989 -41.63 -7.26 28.85
CA LEU A 989 -41.11 -5.90 29.01
C LEU A 989 -39.82 -5.96 29.82
N TRP A 990 -38.75 -5.39 29.29
CA TRP A 990 -37.55 -5.11 30.06
C TRP A 990 -37.47 -3.64 30.42
N LYS A 991 -36.99 -3.34 31.63
CA LYS A 991 -36.92 -1.99 32.16
C LYS A 991 -35.57 -1.70 32.82
N LEU A 992 -35.00 -0.56 32.45
CA LEU A 992 -33.92 0.10 33.20
C LEU A 992 -34.46 1.38 33.83
N GLU A 993 -34.01 1.71 35.04
CA GLU A 993 -34.50 2.91 35.72
C GLU A 993 -33.46 3.63 36.58
N ASN A 994 -33.57 4.95 36.58
CA ASN A 994 -33.00 5.86 37.55
C ASN A 994 -34.20 6.58 38.17
N LYS A 995 -34.74 6.01 39.26
CA LYS A 995 -36.03 6.41 39.84
C LYS A 995 -36.12 7.93 40.01
N GLY A 996 -37.21 8.52 39.50
CA GLY A 996 -37.45 9.96 39.55
C GLY A 996 -36.70 10.81 38.52
N LYS A 997 -35.83 10.20 37.71
CA LYS A 997 -35.03 10.90 36.69
C LYS A 997 -35.24 10.35 35.28
N SER A 998 -35.08 9.06 35.07
CA SER A 998 -35.15 8.47 33.73
C SER A 998 -35.49 6.98 33.73
N TYR A 999 -36.15 6.52 32.68
CA TYR A 999 -36.58 5.14 32.51
C TYR A 999 -36.40 4.73 31.04
N LEU A 1000 -35.93 3.50 30.80
CA LEU A 1000 -35.86 2.89 29.47
C LEU A 1000 -36.67 1.60 29.47
N PHE A 1001 -37.49 1.43 28.45
CA PHE A 1001 -38.32 0.26 28.25
C PHE A 1001 -38.00 -0.39 26.91
N TYR A 1002 -37.90 -1.72 26.91
CA TYR A 1002 -37.79 -2.54 25.71
C TYR A 1002 -38.95 -3.54 25.67
N LEU A 1003 -39.80 -3.41 24.65
CA LEU A 1003 -40.99 -4.23 24.45
C LEU A 1003 -40.66 -5.38 23.51
N LYS A 1004 -40.72 -6.61 24.02
CA LYS A 1004 -40.67 -7.80 23.17
C LYS A 1004 -42.01 -8.05 22.49
N ASN A 1005 -43.09 -7.80 23.23
CA ASN A 1005 -44.48 -7.90 22.81
C ASN A 1005 -45.21 -6.61 23.16
N ASP A 1006 -46.20 -6.27 22.35
CA ASP A 1006 -47.03 -5.09 22.55
C ASP A 1006 -47.83 -5.21 23.85
N GLN A 1007 -47.73 -4.18 24.71
CA GLN A 1007 -48.46 -4.07 25.97
C GLN A 1007 -48.47 -2.62 26.47
N ASP A 1008 -49.33 -2.32 27.44
CA ASP A 1008 -49.33 -1.04 28.14
C ASP A 1008 -48.07 -0.87 29.01
N ILE A 1009 -47.52 0.35 29.07
CA ILE A 1009 -46.38 0.66 29.95
C ILE A 1009 -46.87 1.50 31.11
N THR A 1010 -46.71 0.99 32.33
CA THR A 1010 -47.03 1.72 33.55
C THR A 1010 -45.77 2.23 34.23
N ILE A 1011 -45.78 3.52 34.57
CA ILE A 1011 -44.68 4.23 35.22
C ILE A 1011 -45.20 4.80 36.54
N ASP A 1012 -44.58 4.40 37.64
CA ASP A 1012 -44.86 4.98 38.95
C ASP A 1012 -44.06 6.26 39.16
N LEU A 1013 -44.76 7.40 39.15
CA LEU A 1013 -44.22 8.73 39.42
C LEU A 1013 -44.94 9.39 40.62
N LEU A 1014 -45.62 8.61 41.49
CA LEU A 1014 -46.42 9.15 42.60
C LEU A 1014 -45.63 10.07 43.52
N ASN A 1015 -44.37 9.73 43.80
CA ASN A 1015 -43.49 10.47 44.71
C ASN A 1015 -42.61 11.51 44.00
N GLU A 1016 -42.76 11.68 42.68
CA GLU A 1016 -41.84 12.45 41.86
C GLU A 1016 -42.49 13.75 41.38
N LYS A 1017 -41.80 14.88 41.52
CA LYS A 1017 -42.28 16.19 41.04
C LYS A 1017 -41.63 16.55 39.70
N GLY A 1018 -42.37 17.21 38.82
CA GLY A 1018 -41.87 17.75 37.54
C GLY A 1018 -42.57 17.18 36.32
N THR A 1019 -42.01 17.47 35.14
CA THR A 1019 -42.49 16.97 33.84
C THR A 1019 -41.46 16.01 33.27
N PHE A 1020 -41.92 14.90 32.71
CA PHE A 1020 -41.09 13.92 32.02
C PHE A 1020 -41.45 13.90 30.55
N GLU A 1021 -40.44 13.86 29.69
CA GLU A 1021 -40.59 13.74 28.25
C GLU A 1021 -40.52 12.27 27.85
N VAL A 1022 -41.41 11.86 26.95
CA VAL A 1022 -41.51 10.48 26.45
C VAL A 1022 -41.08 10.44 24.99
N PHE A 1023 -40.10 9.61 24.68
CA PHE A 1023 -39.55 9.40 23.35
C PHE A 1023 -39.72 7.94 22.92
N ALA A 1024 -40.25 7.72 21.73
CA ALA A 1024 -40.19 6.43 21.06
C ALA A 1024 -38.94 6.37 20.18
N ILE A 1025 -38.19 5.28 20.26
CA ILE A 1025 -36.93 5.09 19.53
C ILE A 1025 -37.07 3.85 18.64
N ASN A 1026 -36.80 4.01 17.35
CA ASN A 1026 -36.76 2.88 16.44
C ASN A 1026 -35.50 2.05 16.68
N ALA A 1027 -35.68 0.79 17.10
CA ALA A 1027 -34.58 -0.07 17.54
C ALA A 1027 -33.53 -0.36 16.45
N SER A 1028 -33.90 -0.31 15.17
CA SER A 1028 -32.99 -0.62 14.06
C SER A 1028 -32.28 0.61 13.50
N THR A 1029 -32.94 1.77 13.49
CA THR A 1029 -32.42 3.00 12.87
C THR A 1029 -31.92 4.03 13.87
N GLY A 1030 -32.39 3.97 15.13
CA GLY A 1030 -32.12 4.97 16.15
C GLY A 1030 -32.97 6.24 16.03
N ASN A 1031 -33.87 6.31 15.05
CA ASN A 1031 -34.77 7.45 14.84
C ASN A 1031 -35.67 7.68 16.05
N ILE A 1032 -35.80 8.94 16.44
CA ILE A 1032 -36.48 9.34 17.68
C ILE A 1032 -37.75 10.10 17.32
N THR A 1033 -38.84 9.77 18.00
CA THR A 1033 -40.10 10.53 17.93
C THR A 1033 -40.55 10.90 19.34
N LYS A 1034 -40.62 12.19 19.65
CA LYS A 1034 -41.24 12.65 20.90
C LYS A 1034 -42.74 12.35 20.87
N LYS A 1035 -43.23 11.65 21.89
CA LYS A 1035 -44.61 11.19 21.99
C LYS A 1035 -45.46 12.09 22.87
N ALA A 1036 -44.98 12.38 24.08
CA ALA A 1036 -45.77 13.08 25.08
C ALA A 1036 -44.88 13.76 26.13
N ASN A 1037 -45.51 14.61 26.93
CA ASN A 1037 -44.99 15.03 28.24
C ASN A 1037 -45.95 14.49 29.30
N ILE A 1038 -45.42 13.86 30.34
CA ILE A 1038 -46.19 13.29 31.44
C ILE A 1038 -45.82 13.99 32.76
N SER A 1039 -46.81 14.25 33.60
CA SER A 1039 -46.60 14.92 34.90
C SER A 1039 -46.30 13.90 35.99
N GLY A 1040 -45.32 14.22 36.84
CA GLY A 1040 -45.13 13.52 38.11
C GLY A 1040 -46.27 13.76 39.12
N GLY A 1041 -46.26 13.04 40.23
CA GLY A 1041 -47.27 13.08 41.29
C GLY A 1041 -48.43 12.10 41.08
N LYS A 1042 -48.35 11.25 40.05
CA LYS A 1042 -49.35 10.22 39.74
C LYS A 1042 -48.69 9.02 39.06
N GLN A 1043 -49.36 7.87 39.12
CA GLN A 1043 -49.04 6.76 38.24
C GLN A 1043 -49.50 7.10 36.82
N VAL A 1044 -48.67 6.81 35.82
CA VAL A 1044 -48.96 7.09 34.40
C VAL A 1044 -48.92 5.78 33.61
N THR A 1045 -49.98 5.50 32.87
CA THR A 1045 -50.02 4.38 31.92
C THR A 1045 -50.01 4.95 30.50
N ILE A 1046 -49.05 4.49 29.70
CA ILE A 1046 -48.96 4.77 28.27
C ILE A 1046 -49.58 3.57 27.55
N PRO A 1047 -50.72 3.75 26.85
CA PRO A 1047 -51.43 2.63 26.26
C PRO A 1047 -50.64 2.05 25.08
N GLN A 1048 -50.74 0.73 24.91
CA GLN A 1048 -50.13 -0.03 23.82
C GLN A 1048 -50.37 0.63 22.45
N SER A 1049 -51.59 1.12 22.21
CA SER A 1049 -51.99 1.75 20.94
C SER A 1049 -51.15 2.98 20.57
N GLU A 1050 -50.49 3.62 21.52
CA GLU A 1050 -49.61 4.78 21.32
C GLU A 1050 -48.13 4.39 21.13
N ILE A 1051 -47.77 3.15 21.45
CA ILE A 1051 -46.42 2.61 21.41
C ILE A 1051 -46.23 1.87 20.07
N LYS A 1052 -45.65 2.57 19.09
CA LYS A 1052 -45.35 1.99 17.76
C LYS A 1052 -43.94 1.42 17.62
N GLU A 1053 -43.06 1.74 18.56
CA GLU A 1053 -41.66 1.34 18.53
C GLU A 1053 -41.34 0.44 19.72
N LYS A 1054 -40.37 -0.46 19.55
CA LYS A 1054 -39.95 -1.40 20.61
C LYS A 1054 -39.23 -0.75 21.78
N VAL A 1055 -38.76 0.50 21.63
CA VAL A 1055 -37.99 1.19 22.66
C VAL A 1055 -38.71 2.47 23.05
N LEU A 1056 -38.95 2.64 24.35
CA LEU A 1056 -39.49 3.86 24.92
C LEU A 1056 -38.52 4.42 25.96
N PHE A 1057 -38.12 5.67 25.80
CA PHE A 1057 -37.26 6.39 26.73
C PHE A 1057 -38.04 7.52 27.39
N VAL A 1058 -38.02 7.57 28.72
CA VAL A 1058 -38.69 8.60 29.52
C VAL A 1058 -37.65 9.30 30.36
N VAL A 1059 -37.57 10.63 30.28
CA VAL A 1059 -36.57 11.42 30.99
C VAL A 1059 -37.19 12.68 31.57
N LYS A 1060 -36.79 13.03 32.79
CA LYS A 1060 -37.22 14.25 33.47
C LYS A 1060 -36.66 15.46 32.74
N LYS A 1061 -37.53 16.43 32.49
CA LYS A 1061 -37.19 17.70 31.85
C LYS A 1061 -36.37 18.60 32.76
#